data_AF-A0A1F3B4G4-F1
#
_entry.id   AF-A0A1F3B4G4-F1
#
_cell.length_a   1.000
_cell.length_b   1.000
_cell.length_c   1.000
_cell.angle_alpha   90.00
_cell.angle_beta   90.00
_cell.angle_gamma   90.00
#
_symmetry.space_group_name_H-M   'P 1'
#
loop_
_entity.id
_entity.type
_entity.pdbx_description
1 polymer ?
#
loop_
_entity_poly.entity_id
_entity_poly.type
_entity_poly.pdbx_seq_one_letter_code
_entity_poly.pdbx_strand_id
1 'polypeptide(L)'
;MATASLELGIDIGHVDLVIHLGAPRSLANLLQRIGRSGHWLGATPKGIIVPLTRDELVQSAAAIRSVRAGELDRIIIPEKPLDVLAQQIVATVASQEMGEVEMLALVRSAYPYRHLSDAEYEQILGMLADGIADRRGRASAFLHRDRIHGMLRARRGARLAAITSGGAIPDIADYDVLEDPSGTFVGKVNEDFAVESMAGDIFLLGNTSWRIRRIESGRVRVENAHGSPPNIPFWTGEAPARTRELSDAVSDLRAEVGARLADPAAARRWLMDEIGLEEAAAEHIVGYFRETAAVLGTIPTQQTIVAERFFDEAGGMQLVLHTPFGGRVNRAWGLALRKRFCLTFDFELQAAATDDGIILSLGEQHSFPLDSVFAFVRPQTAREDLIQALLVSPMFTNRWRWNSNRSLAVLRFQGGRRVPMPIQRMRADDLMAAVFPDQVACQDNRSGPVTPPDHPLVNETILNCLTEAMDLDGLIEVVERIERGEVRTVAVDTPAPSAMSHEIINANPYAFLDDAPLEERRARAVTLRRTDPDLAKGVGALDQAAIDEVRAQAWPDVRTADELHDHLLTVGLLPEPEAKSWTAFAGELVEGGRATLAVWMDARGDERRAYVAAERYQQARALLPDARFEPEITHPLVWSGNTELSRDDAVRMLIHGWMQIIGPTSAPAIAGRLGLPESDVGIALVALEGAGTVLRGRFTPGAEVEEWCERRLLARIHRLTLGRLRREIEAVAPADFMRFLFRWQHVQPGSQLHGRDGVAEIIGQLQGLELPGPAWEESVLPSRVRLYDPADLEYLTLSGAVTWGRLTSNGFDEEDQERTAKRRQLPGRNSPLAFALREDLPAFLDGTRELDGALRGLSPAAGEVAHFLGQRGASFLTDIVKATRRMPSEVEEALWELVSHGVVSGDGVAGLRQLLHGGARQRRRQQRMRRLTGVRAHGRSLPVGRWSLWRPAGEMSGAEREEAIARQLLRRYGVVFRDLLARERIAPPWR
;
A
#
# COMPACT_ATOMS: atom_id res chain seq x y z
N MET A 1 21.15 -13.73 -4.70
CA MET A 1 19.80 -13.59 -4.09
C MET A 1 19.39 -14.96 -3.60
N ALA A 2 18.96 -15.08 -2.35
CA ALA A 2 18.63 -16.37 -1.74
C ALA A 2 17.45 -16.23 -0.78
N THR A 3 16.73 -17.34 -0.57
CA THR A 3 15.69 -17.46 0.46
C THR A 3 16.31 -17.97 1.77
N ALA A 4 15.48 -18.45 2.69
CA ALA A 4 15.92 -19.02 3.97
C ALA A 4 16.91 -20.21 3.84
N SER A 5 17.12 -20.74 2.64
CA SER A 5 18.08 -21.82 2.36
C SER A 5 19.53 -21.48 2.72
N LEU A 6 19.90 -20.20 2.77
CA LEU A 6 21.24 -19.74 3.19
C LEU A 6 21.28 -19.17 4.63
N GLU A 7 20.23 -19.33 5.42
CA GLU A 7 20.21 -18.94 6.84
C GLU A 7 20.99 -19.93 7.71
N LEU A 8 20.97 -21.21 7.34
CA LEU A 8 21.72 -22.27 8.01
C LEU A 8 23.23 -22.02 7.96
N GLY A 9 23.95 -22.57 8.94
CA GLY A 9 25.39 -22.41 9.23
C GLY A 9 26.40 -22.78 8.12
N ILE A 10 26.02 -22.75 6.86
CA ILE A 10 26.91 -22.98 5.73
C ILE A 10 27.88 -21.80 5.57
N ASP A 11 29.16 -22.13 5.47
CA ASP A 11 30.21 -21.20 5.09
C ASP A 11 30.24 -21.11 3.56
N ILE A 12 29.82 -19.97 3.03
CA ILE A 12 29.67 -19.73 1.58
C ILE A 12 30.94 -19.05 1.02
N GLY A 13 32.01 -18.93 1.83
CA GLY A 13 33.24 -18.26 1.46
C GLY A 13 33.21 -16.76 1.80
N HIS A 14 33.92 -15.94 1.02
CA HIS A 14 34.08 -14.51 1.29
C HIS A 14 32.83 -13.70 0.89
N VAL A 15 31.90 -13.57 1.83
CA VAL A 15 30.79 -12.61 1.75
C VAL A 15 31.16 -11.38 2.59
N ASP A 16 31.29 -10.22 1.94
CA ASP A 16 31.67 -8.97 2.63
C ASP A 16 30.46 -8.11 3.00
N LEU A 17 29.28 -8.37 2.43
CA LEU A 17 28.06 -7.60 2.65
C LEU A 17 26.82 -8.48 2.45
N VAL A 18 25.85 -8.34 3.35
CA VAL A 18 24.50 -8.90 3.20
C VAL A 18 23.52 -7.76 2.94
N ILE A 19 22.66 -7.92 1.94
CA ILE A 19 21.53 -7.01 1.70
C ILE A 19 20.24 -7.77 2.00
N HIS A 20 19.48 -7.28 2.97
CA HIS A 20 18.20 -7.82 3.40
C HIS A 20 17.08 -6.98 2.78
N LEU A 21 16.28 -7.58 1.90
CA LEU A 21 15.11 -6.93 1.31
C LEU A 21 13.87 -7.19 2.17
N GLY A 22 13.13 -6.14 2.50
CA GLY A 22 11.99 -6.18 3.43
C GLY A 22 12.41 -6.20 4.90
N ALA A 23 11.42 -6.32 5.79
CA ALA A 23 11.70 -6.38 7.24
C ALA A 23 11.92 -7.83 7.74
N PRO A 24 12.86 -8.03 8.70
CA PRO A 24 13.01 -9.33 9.36
C PRO A 24 11.80 -9.61 10.26
N ARG A 25 11.33 -10.87 10.30
CA ARG A 25 10.23 -11.29 11.19
C ARG A 25 10.71 -11.73 12.59
N SER A 26 12.01 -11.94 12.77
CA SER A 26 12.62 -12.31 14.05
C SER A 26 14.04 -11.73 14.17
N LEU A 27 14.48 -11.43 15.39
CA LEU A 27 15.83 -10.92 15.68
C LEU A 27 16.89 -11.97 15.36
N ALA A 28 16.61 -13.25 15.63
CA ALA A 28 17.49 -14.37 15.36
C ALA A 28 17.77 -14.52 13.85
N ASN A 29 16.75 -14.40 13.00
CA ASN A 29 16.92 -14.49 11.55
C ASN A 29 17.72 -13.30 11.02
N LEU A 30 17.51 -12.09 11.57
CA LEU A 30 18.29 -10.92 11.22
C LEU A 30 19.79 -11.16 11.50
N LEU A 31 20.10 -11.61 12.72
CA LEU A 31 21.46 -11.92 13.15
C LEU A 31 22.11 -13.02 12.31
N GLN A 32 21.40 -14.12 12.06
CA GLN A 32 21.93 -15.22 11.26
C GLN A 32 22.20 -14.81 9.82
N ARG A 33 21.33 -14.00 9.21
CA ARG A 33 21.50 -13.52 7.83
C ARG A 33 22.67 -12.54 7.73
N ILE A 34 22.71 -11.51 8.59
CA ILE A 34 23.79 -10.51 8.56
C ILE A 34 25.13 -11.14 8.94
N GLY A 35 25.14 -12.09 9.88
CA GLY A 35 26.33 -12.84 10.29
C GLY A 35 26.98 -13.68 9.18
N ARG A 36 26.34 -13.81 8.00
CA ARG A 36 26.99 -14.38 6.81
C ARG A 36 28.05 -13.47 6.22
N SER A 37 27.93 -12.16 6.42
CA SER A 37 28.97 -11.20 6.05
C SER A 37 30.09 -11.22 7.09
N GLY A 38 31.34 -11.21 6.62
CA GLY A 38 32.50 -11.13 7.51
C GLY A 38 32.65 -12.37 8.40
N HIS A 39 32.33 -13.56 7.88
CA HIS A 39 32.26 -14.81 8.66
C HIS A 39 33.67 -15.39 8.99
N TRP A 40 34.53 -14.58 9.63
CA TRP A 40 35.82 -15.00 10.19
C TRP A 40 36.11 -14.26 11.51
N LEU A 41 36.98 -14.83 12.34
CA LEU A 41 37.30 -14.28 13.66
C LEU A 41 37.85 -12.85 13.54
N GLY A 42 37.22 -11.91 14.23
CA GLY A 42 37.64 -10.50 14.28
C GLY A 42 37.12 -9.63 13.13
N ALA A 43 36.37 -10.17 12.17
CA ALA A 43 35.66 -9.34 11.19
C ALA A 43 34.38 -8.73 11.79
N THR A 44 33.98 -7.58 11.24
CA THR A 44 32.71 -6.93 11.55
C THR A 44 31.69 -7.33 10.48
N PRO A 45 30.58 -8.00 10.84
CA PRO A 45 29.50 -8.29 9.90
C PRO A 45 28.87 -7.00 9.37
N LYS A 46 28.63 -6.94 8.06
CA LYS A 46 28.00 -5.79 7.39
C LYS A 46 26.67 -6.20 6.77
N GLY A 47 25.62 -5.49 7.15
CA GLY A 47 24.27 -5.69 6.63
C GLY A 47 23.65 -4.36 6.24
N ILE A 48 22.96 -4.33 5.09
CA ILE A 48 22.05 -3.26 4.69
C ILE A 48 20.64 -3.84 4.69
N ILE A 49 19.69 -3.16 5.34
CA ILE A 49 18.28 -3.51 5.29
C ILE A 49 17.59 -2.49 4.37
N VAL A 50 16.80 -2.98 3.42
CA VAL A 50 16.03 -2.15 2.49
C VAL A 50 14.54 -2.44 2.72
N PRO A 51 13.86 -1.64 3.57
CA PRO A 51 12.43 -1.75 3.80
C PRO A 51 11.64 -1.42 2.54
N LEU A 52 10.52 -2.11 2.32
CA LEU A 52 9.64 -1.90 1.17
C LEU A 52 8.42 -1.02 1.51
N THR A 53 8.07 -0.93 2.79
CA THR A 53 6.96 -0.11 3.32
C THR A 53 7.40 0.76 4.50
N ARG A 54 6.53 1.71 4.91
CA ARG A 54 6.77 2.56 6.09
C ARG A 54 6.73 1.75 7.39
N ASP A 55 5.85 0.74 7.51
CA ASP A 55 5.82 -0.14 8.67
C ASP A 55 7.04 -1.06 8.73
N GLU A 56 7.49 -1.58 7.58
CA GLU A 56 8.74 -2.35 7.50
C GLU A 56 9.95 -1.51 7.90
N LEU A 57 9.95 -0.21 7.60
CA LEU A 57 11.01 0.71 8.04
C LEU A 57 11.04 0.84 9.56
N VAL A 58 9.88 1.02 10.19
CA VAL A 58 9.75 1.06 11.65
C VAL A 58 10.20 -0.27 12.27
N GLN A 59 9.77 -1.40 11.71
CA GLN A 59 10.15 -2.72 12.20
C GLN A 59 11.65 -2.99 12.07
N SER A 60 12.25 -2.58 10.95
CA SER A 60 13.69 -2.73 10.72
C SER A 60 14.50 -1.88 11.70
N ALA A 61 14.07 -0.64 11.96
CA ALA A 61 14.69 0.23 12.96
C ALA A 61 14.60 -0.37 14.37
N ALA A 62 13.43 -0.89 14.75
CA ALA A 62 13.22 -1.57 16.04
C ALA A 62 14.10 -2.82 16.16
N ALA A 63 14.21 -3.64 15.11
CA ALA A 63 15.06 -4.83 15.11
C ALA A 63 16.55 -4.48 15.28
N ILE A 64 17.04 -3.45 14.57
CA ILE A 64 18.43 -2.97 14.70
C ILE A 64 18.70 -2.50 16.13
N ARG A 65 17.79 -1.71 16.71
CA ARG A 65 17.91 -1.21 18.08
C ARG A 65 17.99 -2.36 19.09
N SER A 66 17.09 -3.34 18.98
CA SER A 66 17.03 -4.51 19.87
C SER A 66 18.30 -5.36 19.79
N VAL A 67 18.77 -5.64 18.56
CA VAL A 67 20.02 -6.39 18.35
C VAL A 67 21.22 -5.67 18.93
N ARG A 68 21.30 -4.33 18.80
CA ARG A 68 22.39 -3.54 19.42
C ARG A 68 22.33 -3.56 20.94
N ALA A 69 21.13 -3.64 21.52
CA ALA A 69 20.92 -3.81 22.95
C ALA A 69 21.25 -5.24 23.45
N GLY A 70 21.51 -6.19 22.54
CA GLY A 70 21.80 -7.58 22.87
C GLY A 70 20.55 -8.42 23.14
N GLU A 71 19.38 -7.96 22.69
CA GLU A 71 18.12 -8.69 22.81
C GLU A 71 18.02 -9.79 21.76
N LEU A 72 17.42 -10.91 22.14
CA LEU A 72 17.25 -12.10 21.31
C LEU A 72 15.85 -12.68 21.51
N ASP A 73 15.31 -13.31 20.46
CA ASP A 73 14.03 -13.99 20.56
C ASP A 73 14.11 -15.19 21.50
N ARG A 74 13.06 -15.39 22.31
CA ARG A 74 12.96 -16.58 23.15
C ARG A 74 12.75 -17.83 22.31
N ILE A 75 13.55 -18.86 22.58
CA ILE A 75 13.33 -20.20 22.00
C ILE A 75 12.16 -20.86 22.72
N ILE A 76 11.09 -21.15 21.99
CA ILE A 76 9.93 -21.89 22.49
C ILE A 76 10.03 -23.34 22.02
N ILE A 77 10.08 -24.27 22.98
CA ILE A 77 10.06 -25.71 22.70
C ILE A 77 8.60 -26.18 22.81
N PRO A 78 8.01 -26.79 21.77
CA PRO A 78 6.66 -27.33 21.83
C PRO A 78 6.51 -28.37 22.96
N GLU A 79 5.44 -28.26 23.74
CA GLU A 79 5.08 -29.24 24.76
C GLU A 79 4.29 -30.38 24.13
N LYS A 80 4.73 -31.62 24.38
CA LYS A 80 4.03 -32.85 24.01
C LYS A 80 3.48 -32.95 22.57
N PRO A 81 4.28 -32.72 21.50
CA PRO A 81 3.79 -32.95 20.14
C PRO A 81 3.49 -34.44 19.92
N LEU A 82 2.21 -34.82 20.02
CA LEU A 82 1.75 -36.21 20.12
C LEU A 82 1.85 -36.95 18.78
N ASP A 83 1.75 -36.22 17.67
CA ASP A 83 1.93 -36.75 16.32
C ASP A 83 3.40 -37.18 16.08
N VAL A 84 4.37 -36.39 16.53
CA VAL A 84 5.80 -36.73 16.52
C VAL A 84 6.07 -37.88 17.48
N LEU A 85 5.44 -37.90 18.65
CA LEU A 85 5.57 -39.01 19.59
C LEU A 85 5.10 -40.34 18.97
N ALA A 86 3.95 -40.31 18.29
CA ALA A 86 3.37 -41.49 17.66
C ALA A 86 4.34 -42.15 16.67
N GLN A 87 4.96 -41.38 15.76
CA GLN A 87 5.95 -41.93 14.83
C GLN A 87 7.22 -42.45 15.53
N GLN A 88 7.68 -41.79 16.60
CA GLN A 88 8.89 -42.22 17.31
C GLN A 88 8.67 -43.51 18.10
N ILE A 89 7.48 -43.70 18.69
CA ILE A 89 7.10 -44.98 19.31
C ILE A 89 7.11 -46.08 18.25
N VAL A 90 6.49 -45.86 17.08
CA VAL A 90 6.49 -46.84 15.99
C VAL A 90 7.92 -47.17 15.53
N ALA A 91 8.77 -46.15 15.35
CA ALA A 91 10.16 -46.33 14.91
C ALA A 91 11.00 -47.12 15.94
N THR A 92 10.81 -46.82 17.22
CA THR A 92 11.52 -47.49 18.32
C THR A 92 11.11 -48.96 18.41
N VAL A 93 9.80 -49.24 18.43
CA VAL A 93 9.27 -50.62 18.51
C VAL A 93 9.56 -51.43 17.23
N ALA A 94 9.64 -50.75 16.08
CA ALA A 94 10.04 -51.37 14.81
C ALA A 94 11.53 -51.77 14.76
N SER A 95 12.35 -51.19 15.65
CA SER A 95 13.77 -51.49 15.77
C SER A 95 14.03 -52.58 16.82
N GLN A 96 13.24 -52.61 17.90
CA GLN A 96 13.34 -53.61 18.97
C GLN A 96 12.02 -53.76 19.75
N GLU A 97 11.75 -54.93 20.33
CA GLU A 97 10.65 -55.10 21.29
C GLU A 97 10.97 -54.32 22.58
N MET A 98 9.97 -53.72 23.23
CA MET A 98 10.17 -52.88 24.42
C MET A 98 8.98 -52.96 25.37
N GLY A 99 9.24 -52.91 26.68
CA GLY A 99 8.19 -52.86 27.68
C GLY A 99 7.44 -51.52 27.69
N GLU A 100 6.14 -51.51 28.01
CA GLU A 100 5.33 -50.28 28.03
C GLU A 100 5.85 -49.26 29.06
N VAL A 101 6.20 -49.71 30.26
CA VAL A 101 6.75 -48.85 31.33
C VAL A 101 8.13 -48.30 30.94
N GLU A 102 8.95 -49.14 30.31
CA GLU A 102 10.28 -48.76 29.81
C GLU A 102 10.17 -47.70 28.70
N MET A 103 9.26 -47.91 27.76
CA MET A 103 8.97 -46.95 26.70
C MET A 103 8.50 -45.61 27.27
N LEU A 104 7.57 -45.60 28.23
CA LEU A 104 7.11 -44.37 28.86
C LEU A 104 8.24 -43.62 29.59
N ALA A 105 9.12 -44.36 30.30
CA ALA A 105 10.28 -43.77 30.96
C ALA A 105 11.26 -43.16 29.94
N LEU A 106 11.51 -43.84 28.82
CA LEU A 106 12.33 -43.33 27.71
C LEU A 106 11.72 -42.06 27.12
N VAL A 107 10.42 -42.06 26.85
CA VAL A 107 9.70 -40.89 26.32
C VAL A 107 9.81 -39.70 27.27
N ARG A 108 9.52 -39.89 28.57
CA ARG A 108 9.60 -38.83 29.59
C ARG A 108 11.02 -38.31 29.84
N SER A 109 12.06 -39.02 29.42
CA SER A 109 13.44 -38.53 29.48
C SER A 109 13.73 -37.40 28.48
N ALA A 110 12.93 -37.29 27.41
CA ALA A 110 13.02 -36.20 26.44
C ALA A 110 12.25 -34.96 26.94
N TYR A 111 12.88 -33.78 26.82
CA TYR A 111 12.35 -32.53 27.36
C TYR A 111 10.89 -32.24 26.95
N PRO A 112 10.47 -32.36 25.67
CA PRO A 112 9.08 -32.07 25.26
C PRO A 112 8.01 -32.94 25.93
N TYR A 113 8.37 -34.15 26.41
CA TYR A 113 7.42 -35.14 26.92
C TYR A 113 7.54 -35.38 28.43
N ARG A 114 8.36 -34.59 29.14
CA ARG A 114 8.59 -34.72 30.59
C ARG A 114 7.31 -34.64 31.44
N HIS A 115 6.29 -33.95 30.95
CA HIS A 115 4.98 -33.80 31.60
C HIS A 115 3.87 -34.65 30.94
N LEU A 116 4.20 -35.56 30.02
CA LEU A 116 3.23 -36.46 29.38
C LEU A 116 2.54 -37.29 30.45
N SER A 117 1.21 -37.30 30.49
CA SER A 117 0.42 -38.08 31.44
C SER A 117 0.29 -39.54 30.99
N ASP A 118 0.00 -40.43 31.94
CA ASP A 118 -0.23 -41.85 31.63
C ASP A 118 -1.45 -42.01 30.72
N ALA A 119 -2.50 -41.20 30.89
CA ALA A 119 -3.70 -41.24 30.06
C ALA A 119 -3.42 -40.84 28.59
N GLU A 120 -2.67 -39.76 28.36
CA GLU A 120 -2.26 -39.36 27.01
C GLU A 120 -1.40 -40.46 26.33
N TYR A 121 -0.47 -41.05 27.09
CA TYR A 121 0.36 -42.15 26.61
C TYR A 121 -0.48 -43.39 26.23
N GLU A 122 -1.42 -43.76 27.08
CA GLU A 122 -2.35 -44.86 26.86
C GLU A 122 -3.21 -44.66 25.61
N GLN A 123 -3.73 -43.45 25.38
CA GLN A 123 -4.49 -43.14 24.18
C GLN A 123 -3.65 -43.29 22.90
N ILE A 124 -2.38 -42.85 22.92
CA ILE A 124 -1.47 -43.00 21.76
C ILE A 124 -1.17 -44.48 21.50
N LEU A 125 -0.85 -45.25 22.55
CA LEU A 125 -0.64 -46.70 22.40
C LEU A 125 -1.90 -47.39 21.90
N GLY A 126 -3.07 -47.00 22.38
CA GLY A 126 -4.37 -47.46 21.89
C GLY A 126 -4.52 -47.18 20.40
N MET A 127 -4.35 -45.94 19.97
CA MET A 127 -4.43 -45.55 18.55
C MET A 127 -3.46 -46.36 17.67
N LEU A 128 -2.21 -46.53 18.10
CA LEU A 128 -1.17 -47.23 17.33
C LEU A 128 -1.33 -48.76 17.33
N ALA A 129 -1.97 -49.33 18.36
CA ALA A 129 -2.23 -50.77 18.45
C ALA A 129 -3.56 -51.14 17.79
N ASP A 130 -4.62 -50.42 18.14
CA ASP A 130 -5.99 -50.63 17.70
C ASP A 130 -6.25 -50.08 16.30
N GLY A 131 -5.45 -49.11 15.84
CA GLY A 131 -5.66 -48.44 14.57
C GLY A 131 -6.97 -47.67 14.51
N ILE A 132 -7.20 -47.01 13.39
CA ILE A 132 -8.41 -46.23 13.15
C ILE A 132 -9.18 -46.90 12.03
N ALA A 133 -10.44 -47.27 12.28
CA ALA A 133 -11.29 -47.87 11.27
C ALA A 133 -11.88 -46.78 10.38
N ASP A 134 -11.51 -46.77 9.10
CA ASP A 134 -12.09 -45.91 8.07
C ASP A 134 -12.93 -46.74 7.07
N ARG A 135 -13.51 -46.10 6.05
CA ARG A 135 -14.32 -46.77 5.00
C ARG A 135 -13.54 -47.82 4.18
N ARG A 136 -12.21 -47.78 4.21
CA ARG A 136 -11.29 -48.61 3.40
C ARG A 136 -10.58 -49.69 4.23
N GLY A 137 -10.67 -49.63 5.56
CA GLY A 137 -10.17 -50.64 6.48
C GLY A 137 -9.58 -50.06 7.76
N ARG A 138 -8.77 -50.86 8.44
CA ARG A 138 -8.06 -50.45 9.67
C ARG A 138 -6.74 -49.78 9.30
N ALA A 139 -6.70 -48.45 9.37
CA ALA A 139 -5.49 -47.65 9.20
C ALA A 139 -4.66 -47.60 10.49
N SER A 140 -3.39 -47.21 10.38
CA SER A 140 -2.54 -46.77 11.52
C SER A 140 -2.25 -47.81 12.62
N ALA A 141 -2.58 -49.08 12.44
CA ALA A 141 -2.27 -50.15 13.39
C ALA A 141 -0.85 -50.70 13.17
N PHE A 142 0.15 -50.07 13.80
CA PHE A 142 1.56 -50.44 13.67
C PHE A 142 2.12 -51.26 14.84
N LEU A 143 1.44 -51.26 15.99
CA LEU A 143 1.89 -51.94 17.20
C LEU A 143 1.05 -53.18 17.50
N HIS A 144 1.71 -54.23 17.95
CA HIS A 144 1.10 -55.34 18.66
C HIS A 144 1.36 -55.10 20.15
N ARG A 145 0.28 -54.90 20.90
CA ARG A 145 0.29 -54.52 22.32
C ARG A 145 -0.11 -55.72 23.16
N ASP A 146 0.85 -56.32 23.85
CA ASP A 146 0.62 -57.41 24.79
C ASP A 146 0.40 -56.86 26.19
N ARG A 147 -0.87 -56.63 26.55
CA ARG A 147 -1.26 -56.08 27.86
C ARG A 147 -1.01 -57.03 29.02
N ILE A 148 -0.85 -58.33 28.78
CA ILE A 148 -0.62 -59.33 29.83
C ILE A 148 0.83 -59.26 30.29
N HIS A 149 1.76 -59.18 29.34
CA HIS A 149 3.20 -59.11 29.63
C HIS A 149 3.75 -57.69 29.62
N GLY A 150 2.93 -56.69 29.29
CA GLY A 150 3.32 -55.27 29.21
C GLY A 150 4.35 -55.01 28.10
N MET A 151 4.23 -55.69 26.96
CA MET A 151 5.23 -55.69 25.88
C MET A 151 4.69 -55.12 24.57
N LEU A 152 5.49 -54.28 23.92
CA LEU A 152 5.21 -53.69 22.61
C LEU A 152 6.06 -54.37 21.53
N ARG A 153 5.40 -54.83 20.46
CA ARG A 153 6.05 -55.43 19.28
C ARG A 153 5.57 -54.76 18.00
N ALA A 154 6.40 -54.73 16.97
CA ALA A 154 6.03 -54.13 15.71
C ALA A 154 5.17 -55.08 14.86
N ARG A 155 4.13 -54.54 14.23
CA ARG A 155 3.38 -55.23 13.18
C ARG A 155 4.10 -55.15 11.83
N ARG A 156 3.73 -56.04 10.92
CA ARG A 156 4.24 -56.05 9.55
C ARG A 156 3.98 -54.69 8.87
N GLY A 157 5.04 -54.05 8.38
CA GLY A 157 4.95 -52.76 7.69
C GLY A 157 5.31 -51.55 8.55
N ALA A 158 5.33 -51.66 9.89
CA ALA A 158 5.68 -50.57 10.80
C ALA A 158 7.05 -49.94 10.50
N ARG A 159 8.07 -50.79 10.30
CA ARG A 159 9.44 -50.35 9.95
C ARG A 159 9.48 -49.56 8.64
N LEU A 160 8.76 -50.02 7.62
CA LEU A 160 8.75 -49.35 6.31
C LEU A 160 8.00 -48.02 6.39
N ALA A 161 6.88 -47.97 7.12
CA ALA A 161 6.12 -46.75 7.36
C ALA A 161 6.97 -45.69 8.07
N ALA A 162 7.65 -46.05 9.16
CA ALA A 162 8.50 -45.14 9.92
C ALA A 162 9.67 -44.57 9.08
N ILE A 163 10.36 -45.42 8.30
CA ILE A 163 11.52 -44.99 7.49
C ILE A 163 11.10 -44.09 6.33
N THR A 164 9.99 -44.40 5.66
CA THR A 164 9.62 -43.73 4.41
C THR A 164 8.69 -42.54 4.60
N SER A 165 7.84 -42.58 5.63
CA SER A 165 6.82 -41.55 5.87
C SER A 165 7.07 -40.72 7.14
N GLY A 166 8.06 -41.09 7.97
CA GLY A 166 8.45 -40.32 9.14
C GLY A 166 9.08 -38.96 8.81
N GLY A 167 9.32 -38.17 9.85
CA GLY A 167 9.83 -36.80 9.78
C GLY A 167 8.85 -35.78 10.40
N ALA A 168 9.37 -34.59 10.72
CA ALA A 168 8.60 -33.51 11.33
C ALA A 168 8.19 -32.40 10.35
N ILE A 169 8.88 -32.27 9.21
CA ILE A 169 8.54 -31.27 8.20
C ILE A 169 7.25 -31.71 7.50
N PRO A 170 6.20 -30.86 7.46
CA PRO A 170 4.97 -31.18 6.75
C PRO A 170 5.18 -31.18 5.24
N ASP A 171 4.43 -32.05 4.54
CA ASP A 171 4.37 -32.00 3.09
C ASP A 171 3.51 -30.80 2.66
N ILE A 172 4.16 -29.78 2.12
CA ILE A 172 3.51 -28.67 1.42
C ILE A 172 3.23 -29.16 -0.01
N ALA A 173 2.00 -28.94 -0.47
CA ALA A 173 1.60 -29.39 -1.79
C ALA A 173 2.11 -28.40 -2.85
N ASP A 174 3.33 -28.63 -3.30
CA ASP A 174 3.91 -27.90 -4.43
C ASP A 174 3.73 -28.69 -5.72
N TYR A 175 3.50 -27.98 -6.83
CA TYR A 175 3.52 -28.54 -8.18
C TYR A 175 4.91 -28.34 -8.79
N ASP A 176 5.43 -29.40 -9.41
CA ASP A 176 6.68 -29.32 -10.16
C ASP A 176 6.44 -28.59 -11.49
N VAL A 177 7.17 -27.50 -11.73
CA VAL A 177 7.12 -26.74 -12.98
C VAL A 177 8.11 -27.35 -13.97
N LEU A 178 7.60 -27.86 -15.09
CA LEU A 178 8.37 -28.53 -16.13
C LEU A 178 8.23 -27.78 -17.45
N GLU A 179 9.35 -27.47 -18.10
CA GLU A 179 9.35 -26.91 -19.44
C GLU A 179 8.85 -27.94 -20.47
N ASP A 180 8.00 -27.52 -21.40
CA ASP A 180 7.47 -28.30 -22.51
C ASP A 180 8.08 -27.81 -23.83
N PRO A 181 8.54 -28.68 -24.75
CA PRO A 181 8.47 -30.15 -24.71
C PRO A 181 9.65 -30.84 -24.00
N SER A 182 10.66 -30.09 -23.52
CA SER A 182 11.92 -30.65 -23.02
C SER A 182 11.77 -31.55 -21.78
N GLY A 183 10.71 -31.33 -20.99
CA GLY A 183 10.47 -31.98 -19.71
C GLY A 183 11.42 -31.50 -18.60
N THR A 184 12.19 -30.44 -18.85
CA THR A 184 13.20 -29.94 -17.91
C THR A 184 12.53 -29.36 -16.67
N PHE A 185 12.98 -29.77 -15.49
CA PHE A 185 12.51 -29.19 -14.24
C PHE A 185 13.03 -27.77 -14.07
N VAL A 186 12.12 -26.81 -13.93
CA VAL A 186 12.40 -25.38 -13.80
C VAL A 186 12.36 -24.96 -12.33
N GLY A 187 11.40 -25.46 -11.57
CA GLY A 187 11.20 -25.10 -10.18
C GLY A 187 9.86 -25.60 -9.64
N LYS A 188 9.35 -24.97 -8.59
CA LYS A 188 8.08 -25.34 -7.96
C LYS A 188 7.19 -24.13 -7.74
N VAL A 189 5.89 -24.34 -7.82
CA VAL A 189 4.85 -23.37 -7.44
C VAL A 189 3.89 -24.03 -6.45
N ASN A 190 3.21 -23.24 -5.63
CA ASN A 190 2.19 -23.75 -4.71
C ASN A 190 1.00 -24.37 -5.50
N GLU A 191 0.39 -25.43 -4.96
CA GLU A 191 -0.78 -26.09 -5.56
C GLU A 191 -1.95 -25.14 -5.79
N ASP A 192 -2.29 -24.27 -4.83
CA ASP A 192 -3.49 -23.43 -4.96
C ASP A 192 -3.31 -22.41 -6.08
N PHE A 193 -2.10 -21.83 -6.21
CA PHE A 193 -1.73 -21.04 -7.39
C PHE A 193 -1.85 -21.86 -8.68
N ALA A 194 -1.33 -23.10 -8.69
CA ALA A 194 -1.38 -23.96 -9.86
C ALA A 194 -2.80 -24.39 -10.25
N VAL A 195 -3.73 -24.52 -9.29
CA VAL A 195 -5.12 -24.92 -9.49
C VAL A 195 -5.98 -23.74 -9.94
N GLU A 196 -5.76 -22.56 -9.39
CA GLU A 196 -6.47 -21.33 -9.79
C GLU A 196 -5.97 -20.76 -11.13
N SER A 197 -4.75 -21.13 -11.55
CA SER A 197 -4.19 -20.72 -12.83
C SER A 197 -4.83 -21.45 -14.02
N MET A 198 -4.91 -20.77 -15.17
CA MET A 198 -5.40 -21.31 -16.42
C MET A 198 -4.28 -21.53 -17.46
N ALA A 199 -4.55 -22.38 -18.45
CA ALA A 199 -3.68 -22.50 -19.61
C ALA A 199 -3.65 -21.18 -20.39
N GLY A 200 -2.45 -20.65 -20.63
CA GLY A 200 -2.22 -19.33 -21.22
C GLY A 200 -1.70 -18.30 -20.22
N ASP A 201 -1.92 -18.51 -18.91
CA ASP A 201 -1.44 -17.60 -17.88
C ASP A 201 0.09 -17.57 -17.83
N ILE A 202 0.63 -16.38 -17.57
CA ILE A 202 2.07 -16.14 -17.54
C ILE A 202 2.46 -15.82 -16.12
N PHE A 203 3.46 -16.51 -15.59
CA PHE A 203 3.95 -16.27 -14.24
C PHE A 203 5.48 -16.22 -14.17
N LEU A 204 6.00 -15.59 -13.13
CA LEU A 204 7.43 -15.47 -12.93
C LEU A 204 7.94 -16.61 -12.03
N LEU A 205 8.96 -17.33 -12.49
CA LEU A 205 9.69 -18.31 -11.68
C LEU A 205 11.20 -18.14 -11.89
N GLY A 206 11.90 -17.78 -10.82
CA GLY A 206 13.27 -17.27 -10.93
C GLY A 206 13.27 -15.92 -11.64
N ASN A 207 14.13 -15.75 -12.64
CA ASN A 207 14.22 -14.54 -13.46
C ASN A 207 13.53 -14.69 -14.83
N THR A 208 12.73 -15.75 -15.01
CA THR A 208 12.14 -16.09 -16.30
C THR A 208 10.62 -16.13 -16.20
N SER A 209 9.97 -15.50 -17.18
CA SER A 209 8.51 -15.55 -17.36
C SER A 209 8.13 -16.84 -18.07
N TRP A 210 7.20 -17.60 -17.51
CA TRP A 210 6.74 -18.89 -17.99
C TRP A 210 5.26 -18.83 -18.31
N ARG A 211 4.86 -19.28 -19.50
CA ARG A 211 3.47 -19.42 -19.90
C ARG A 211 2.99 -20.85 -19.63
N ILE A 212 1.88 -20.99 -18.93
CA ILE A 212 1.26 -22.28 -18.65
C ILE A 212 0.68 -22.86 -19.94
N ARG A 213 1.12 -24.06 -20.32
CA ARG A 213 0.54 -24.84 -21.43
C ARG A 213 -0.58 -25.75 -20.96
N ARG A 214 -0.33 -26.45 -19.85
CA ARG A 214 -1.30 -27.36 -19.23
C ARG A 214 -0.93 -27.64 -17.78
N ILE A 215 -1.93 -27.91 -16.96
CA ILE A 215 -1.77 -28.31 -15.56
C ILE A 215 -2.14 -29.79 -15.47
N GLU A 216 -1.22 -30.60 -14.94
CA GLU A 216 -1.39 -32.02 -14.66
C GLU A 216 -1.41 -32.24 -13.13
N SER A 217 -1.79 -33.42 -12.64
CA SER A 217 -1.77 -33.70 -11.21
C SER A 217 -0.34 -33.62 -10.64
N GLY A 218 -0.08 -32.59 -9.83
CA GLY A 218 1.23 -32.31 -9.22
C GLY A 218 2.28 -31.72 -10.15
N ARG A 219 1.92 -31.31 -11.38
CA ARG A 219 2.88 -30.75 -12.36
C ARG A 219 2.26 -29.62 -13.17
N VAL A 220 3.00 -28.54 -13.41
CA VAL A 220 2.62 -27.47 -14.36
C VAL A 220 3.58 -27.53 -15.54
N ARG A 221 3.03 -27.74 -16.74
CA ARG A 221 3.81 -27.72 -17.99
C ARG A 221 3.83 -26.30 -18.53
N VAL A 222 5.02 -25.77 -18.74
CA VAL A 222 5.22 -24.37 -19.14
C VAL A 222 6.09 -24.23 -20.37
N GLU A 223 5.97 -23.10 -21.06
CA GLU A 223 6.94 -22.67 -22.07
C GLU A 223 7.50 -21.29 -21.72
N ASN A 224 8.66 -20.93 -22.25
CA ASN A 224 9.24 -19.62 -22.01
C ASN A 224 8.36 -18.51 -22.65
N ALA A 225 7.94 -17.53 -21.86
CA ALA A 225 7.10 -16.41 -22.31
C ALA A 225 7.91 -15.20 -22.83
N HIS A 226 9.23 -15.34 -22.96
CA HIS A 226 10.15 -14.36 -23.56
C HIS A 226 10.04 -12.93 -22.99
N GLY A 227 9.84 -12.81 -21.66
CA GLY A 227 9.76 -11.52 -20.97
C GLY A 227 8.39 -10.85 -21.01
N SER A 228 7.33 -11.57 -21.39
CA SER A 228 5.95 -11.08 -21.26
C SER A 228 5.62 -10.76 -19.80
N PRO A 229 4.80 -9.72 -19.52
CA PRO A 229 4.46 -9.30 -18.16
C PRO A 229 3.78 -10.45 -17.40
N PRO A 230 4.35 -10.91 -16.26
CA PRO A 230 3.84 -12.05 -15.53
C PRO A 230 2.90 -11.65 -14.39
N ASN A 231 2.02 -12.58 -14.01
CA ASN A 231 1.45 -12.64 -12.67
C ASN A 231 2.50 -13.21 -11.70
N ILE A 232 2.53 -12.71 -10.47
CA ILE A 232 3.41 -13.25 -9.43
C ILE A 232 2.65 -14.42 -8.80
N PRO A 233 3.24 -15.63 -8.71
CA PRO A 233 2.58 -16.71 -8.01
C PRO A 233 2.29 -16.31 -6.57
N PHE A 234 1.29 -16.90 -5.94
CA PHE A 234 1.02 -16.67 -4.53
C PHE A 234 1.17 -17.97 -3.75
N TRP A 235 1.46 -17.82 -2.46
CA TRP A 235 1.61 -18.91 -1.53
C TRP A 235 0.54 -18.74 -0.47
N THR A 236 -0.52 -19.53 -0.56
CA THR A 236 -1.51 -19.78 0.50
C THR A 236 -0.86 -20.70 1.53
N GLY A 237 0.02 -20.13 2.34
CA GLY A 237 0.66 -20.80 3.46
C GLY A 237 0.72 -19.87 4.66
N GLU A 238 0.80 -20.42 5.86
CA GLU A 238 1.04 -19.61 7.06
C GLU A 238 2.43 -18.98 6.96
N ALA A 239 2.50 -17.67 6.74
CA ALA A 239 3.76 -16.94 6.80
C ALA A 239 4.25 -16.83 8.26
N PRO A 240 5.57 -16.80 8.50
CA PRO A 240 6.12 -16.57 9.83
C PRO A 240 5.69 -15.18 10.32
N ALA A 241 5.05 -15.16 11.49
CA ALA A 241 4.66 -13.93 12.19
C ALA A 241 5.85 -13.31 12.92
N ARG A 242 5.72 -12.03 13.27
CA ARG A 242 6.66 -11.32 14.14
C ARG A 242 6.76 -12.01 15.51
N THR A 243 7.97 -12.12 16.05
CA THR A 243 8.20 -12.61 17.42
C THR A 243 7.64 -11.64 18.46
N ARG A 244 7.40 -12.12 19.69
CA ARG A 244 6.88 -11.28 20.77
C ARG A 244 7.87 -10.16 21.09
N GLU A 245 9.15 -10.50 21.20
CA GLU A 245 10.24 -9.56 21.49
C GLU A 245 10.35 -8.46 20.43
N LEU A 246 10.24 -8.83 19.14
CA LEU A 246 10.26 -7.83 18.07
C LEU A 246 8.97 -6.98 18.04
N SER A 247 7.81 -7.54 18.40
CA SER A 247 6.57 -6.76 18.56
C SER A 247 6.68 -5.76 19.73
N ASP A 248 7.28 -6.17 20.84
CA ASP A 248 7.54 -5.30 22.00
C ASP A 248 8.46 -4.15 21.59
N ALA A 249 9.57 -4.45 20.89
CA ALA A 249 10.50 -3.44 20.39
C ALA A 249 9.87 -2.44 19.40
N VAL A 250 8.99 -2.91 18.50
CA VAL A 250 8.23 -2.03 17.59
C VAL A 250 7.32 -1.10 18.36
N SER A 251 6.62 -1.61 19.36
CA SER A 251 5.74 -0.82 20.22
C SER A 251 6.53 0.23 21.02
N ASP A 252 7.66 -0.14 21.59
CA ASP A 252 8.50 0.77 22.37
C ASP A 252 9.09 1.88 21.49
N LEU A 253 9.54 1.55 20.28
CA LEU A 253 9.99 2.56 19.32
C LEU A 253 8.86 3.55 18.97
N ARG A 254 7.64 3.05 18.72
CA ARG A 254 6.46 3.90 18.47
C ARG A 254 6.16 4.82 19.64
N ALA A 255 6.21 4.31 20.87
CA ALA A 255 5.97 5.09 22.08
C ALA A 255 7.02 6.20 22.28
N GLU A 256 8.29 5.89 22.07
CA GLU A 256 9.38 6.84 22.27
C GLU A 256 9.43 7.97 21.23
N VAL A 257 9.15 7.64 19.97
CA VAL A 257 9.00 8.68 18.93
C VAL A 257 7.71 9.48 19.17
N GLY A 258 6.63 8.81 19.58
CA GLY A 258 5.36 9.42 19.97
C GLY A 258 5.53 10.52 21.02
N ALA A 259 6.28 10.25 22.08
CA ALA A 259 6.58 11.22 23.14
C ALA A 259 7.37 12.45 22.66
N ARG A 260 8.02 12.37 21.49
CA ARG A 260 8.87 13.42 20.92
C ARG A 260 8.24 14.12 19.72
N LEU A 261 7.02 13.75 19.32
CA LEU A 261 6.37 14.31 18.11
C LEU A 261 6.12 15.83 18.15
N ALA A 262 6.08 16.42 19.35
CA ALA A 262 5.95 17.88 19.51
C ALA A 262 7.14 18.65 18.91
N ASP A 263 8.33 18.05 18.89
CA ASP A 263 9.51 18.59 18.21
C ASP A 263 10.04 17.55 17.19
N PRO A 264 9.60 17.63 15.91
CA PRO A 264 10.02 16.70 14.87
C PRO A 264 11.53 16.67 14.65
N ALA A 265 12.23 17.79 14.86
CA ALA A 265 13.68 17.84 14.70
C ALA A 265 14.40 17.11 15.85
N ALA A 266 13.88 17.18 17.07
CA ALA A 266 14.37 16.37 18.18
C ALA A 266 14.10 14.88 17.97
N ALA A 267 12.89 14.51 17.50
CA ALA A 267 12.55 13.11 17.20
C ALA A 267 13.48 12.51 16.12
N ARG A 268 13.74 13.25 15.03
CA ARG A 268 14.67 12.82 13.98
C ARG A 268 16.09 12.63 14.50
N ARG A 269 16.63 13.61 15.25
CA ARG A 269 17.97 13.52 15.85
C ARG A 269 18.10 12.31 16.77
N TRP A 270 17.10 12.07 17.62
CA TRP A 270 17.10 10.91 18.50
C TRP A 270 17.15 9.58 17.73
N LEU A 271 16.37 9.43 16.65
CA LEU A 271 16.42 8.24 15.80
C LEU A 271 17.79 8.03 15.14
N MET A 272 18.44 9.12 14.73
CA MET A 272 19.78 9.08 14.14
C MET A 272 20.84 8.70 15.19
N ASP A 273 20.78 9.30 16.38
CA ASP A 273 21.78 9.10 17.43
C ASP A 273 21.66 7.71 18.10
N GLU A 274 20.44 7.27 18.41
CA GLU A 274 20.17 6.02 19.12
C GLU A 274 20.33 4.80 18.19
N ILE A 275 19.75 4.87 16.99
CA ILE A 275 19.64 3.71 16.08
C ILE A 275 20.68 3.79 14.95
N GLY A 276 21.25 4.96 14.68
CA GLY A 276 22.16 5.15 13.53
C GLY A 276 21.44 5.16 12.20
N LEU A 277 20.19 5.64 12.15
CA LEU A 277 19.45 5.79 10.90
C LEU A 277 19.97 6.98 10.09
N GLU A 278 19.84 6.89 8.76
CA GLU A 278 20.03 8.03 7.87
C GLU A 278 18.92 9.08 8.08
N GLU A 279 19.22 10.35 7.82
CA GLU A 279 18.30 11.47 8.05
C GLU A 279 16.97 11.30 7.31
N ALA A 280 17.01 10.82 6.06
CA ALA A 280 15.81 10.58 5.25
C ALA A 280 14.90 9.49 5.86
N ALA A 281 15.51 8.40 6.38
CA ALA A 281 14.76 7.33 7.03
C ALA A 281 14.11 7.82 8.34
N ALA A 282 14.84 8.61 9.13
CA ALA A 282 14.32 9.22 10.35
C ALA A 282 13.17 10.20 10.05
N GLU A 283 13.28 10.99 8.98
CA GLU A 283 12.22 11.89 8.52
C GLU A 283 10.96 11.13 8.11
N HIS A 284 11.09 10.01 7.39
CA HIS A 284 9.95 9.19 6.99
C HIS A 284 9.21 8.60 8.20
N ILE A 285 9.93 8.08 9.20
CA ILE A 285 9.31 7.54 10.43
C ILE A 285 8.54 8.64 11.19
N VAL A 286 9.16 9.80 11.39
CA VAL A 286 8.53 10.92 12.11
C VAL A 286 7.33 11.46 11.33
N GLY A 287 7.45 11.64 10.02
CA GLY A 287 6.35 12.07 9.16
C GLY A 287 5.17 11.09 9.22
N TYR A 288 5.46 9.79 9.13
CA TYR A 288 4.46 8.73 9.21
C TYR A 288 3.68 8.75 10.53
N PHE A 289 4.37 8.85 11.67
CA PHE A 289 3.70 8.88 12.97
C PHE A 289 2.93 10.18 13.22
N ARG A 290 3.37 11.31 12.67
CA ARG A 290 2.61 12.57 12.74
C ARG A 290 1.31 12.48 11.94
N GLU A 291 1.37 11.92 10.73
CA GLU A 291 0.20 11.67 9.88
C GLU A 291 -0.83 10.79 10.63
N THR A 292 -0.36 9.69 11.22
CA THR A 292 -1.21 8.80 12.03
C THR A 292 -1.80 9.51 13.25
N ALA A 293 -0.99 10.20 14.05
CA ALA A 293 -1.46 10.88 15.26
C ALA A 293 -2.46 12.01 14.95
N ALA A 294 -2.34 12.66 13.79
CA ALA A 294 -3.29 13.68 13.36
C ALA A 294 -4.68 13.10 13.05
N VAL A 295 -4.75 11.87 12.53
CA VAL A 295 -6.01 11.20 12.17
C VAL A 295 -6.60 10.43 13.36
N LEU A 296 -5.79 9.63 14.05
CA LEU A 296 -6.26 8.75 15.14
C LEU A 296 -6.22 9.42 16.53
N GLY A 297 -5.62 10.60 16.65
CA GLY A 297 -5.37 11.27 17.92
C GLY A 297 -4.27 10.63 18.79
N THR A 298 -3.75 9.47 18.40
CA THR A 298 -2.69 8.73 19.10
C THR A 298 -1.93 7.83 18.12
N ILE A 299 -0.76 7.34 18.54
CA ILE A 299 -0.05 6.27 17.82
C ILE A 299 -0.40 4.93 18.48
N PRO A 300 -0.84 3.92 17.71
CA PRO A 300 -1.08 2.58 18.23
C PRO A 300 0.20 1.92 18.77
N THR A 301 0.12 1.45 20.01
CA THR A 301 1.16 0.73 20.77
C THR A 301 0.52 -0.42 21.55
N GLN A 302 1.31 -1.27 22.19
CA GLN A 302 0.76 -2.33 23.07
C GLN A 302 0.11 -1.79 24.35
N GLN A 303 0.37 -0.53 24.71
CA GLN A 303 -0.27 0.16 25.84
C GLN A 303 -1.46 1.03 25.40
N THR A 304 -1.60 1.31 24.10
CA THR A 304 -2.72 2.08 23.54
C THR A 304 -3.13 1.49 22.20
N ILE A 305 -4.23 0.75 22.19
CA ILE A 305 -4.80 0.15 20.98
C ILE A 305 -5.93 1.00 20.42
N VAL A 306 -6.11 0.97 19.10
CA VAL A 306 -7.07 1.82 18.40
C VAL A 306 -8.01 0.98 17.53
N ALA A 307 -9.31 1.20 17.66
CA ALA A 307 -10.32 0.73 16.72
C ALA A 307 -10.66 1.89 15.79
N GLU A 308 -10.35 1.76 14.52
CA GLU A 308 -10.62 2.72 13.47
C GLU A 308 -11.72 2.17 12.56
N ARG A 309 -12.81 2.92 12.35
CA ARG A 309 -13.87 2.54 11.42
C ARG A 309 -14.02 3.60 10.33
N PHE A 310 -14.05 3.20 9.07
CA PHE A 310 -14.17 4.09 7.92
C PHE A 310 -15.01 3.49 6.79
N PHE A 311 -15.46 4.33 5.86
CA PHE A 311 -16.24 3.90 4.70
C PHE A 311 -15.34 3.33 3.60
N ASP A 312 -15.83 2.29 2.91
CA ASP A 312 -15.25 1.82 1.65
C ASP A 312 -15.88 2.54 0.44
N GLU A 313 -15.28 2.38 -0.74
CA GLU A 313 -15.79 3.01 -1.98
C GLU A 313 -17.16 2.45 -2.42
N ALA A 314 -17.52 1.26 -1.95
CA ALA A 314 -18.78 0.59 -2.26
C ALA A 314 -19.94 1.01 -1.32
N GLY A 315 -19.64 1.81 -0.28
CA GLY A 315 -20.61 2.26 0.72
C GLY A 315 -20.74 1.35 1.95
N GLY A 316 -19.96 0.26 2.01
CA GLY A 316 -19.75 -0.54 3.22
C GLY A 316 -18.79 0.14 4.19
N MET A 317 -18.52 -0.51 5.32
CA MET A 317 -17.55 -0.02 6.30
C MET A 317 -16.44 -1.04 6.52
N GLN A 318 -15.25 -0.53 6.79
CA GLN A 318 -14.11 -1.32 7.24
C GLN A 318 -13.81 -0.93 8.68
N LEU A 319 -13.52 -1.94 9.50
CA LEU A 319 -13.06 -1.78 10.87
C LEU A 319 -11.64 -2.32 10.96
N VAL A 320 -10.69 -1.47 11.32
CA VAL A 320 -9.31 -1.82 11.58
C VAL A 320 -9.02 -1.70 13.08
N LEU A 321 -8.57 -2.79 13.69
CA LEU A 321 -8.01 -2.79 15.04
C LEU A 321 -6.49 -2.70 14.92
N HIS A 322 -5.91 -1.59 15.35
CA HIS A 322 -4.47 -1.39 15.40
C HIS A 322 -3.91 -2.02 16.68
N THR A 323 -3.34 -3.22 16.54
CA THR A 323 -2.93 -4.10 17.64
C THR A 323 -1.53 -4.67 17.37
N PRO A 324 -0.44 -3.97 17.76
CA PRO A 324 0.93 -4.36 17.42
C PRO A 324 1.49 -5.50 18.30
N PHE A 325 0.69 -6.55 18.53
CA PHE A 325 1.08 -7.74 19.30
C PHE A 325 1.65 -8.87 18.44
N GLY A 326 1.64 -8.73 17.11
CA GLY A 326 2.11 -9.74 16.18
C GLY A 326 0.99 -10.64 15.64
N GLY A 327 1.26 -11.26 14.49
CA GLY A 327 0.25 -11.90 13.65
C GLY A 327 -0.42 -13.11 14.28
N ARG A 328 0.27 -13.82 15.19
CA ARG A 328 -0.28 -14.99 15.90
C ARG A 328 -1.36 -14.62 16.91
N VAL A 329 -1.12 -13.57 17.70
CA VAL A 329 -2.12 -13.02 18.64
C VAL A 329 -3.27 -12.38 17.86
N ASN A 330 -2.97 -11.59 16.83
CA ASN A 330 -3.99 -10.93 16.01
C ASN A 330 -4.86 -11.93 15.23
N ARG A 331 -4.29 -13.05 14.77
CA ARG A 331 -5.05 -14.14 14.13
C ARG A 331 -6.03 -14.78 15.12
N ALA A 332 -5.57 -15.07 16.33
CA ALA A 332 -6.42 -15.59 17.40
C ALA A 332 -7.57 -14.61 17.69
N TRP A 333 -7.24 -13.33 17.89
CA TRP A 333 -8.23 -12.31 18.18
C TRP A 333 -9.24 -12.13 17.04
N GLY A 334 -8.77 -12.05 15.79
CA GLY A 334 -9.62 -11.89 14.61
C GLY A 334 -10.60 -13.05 14.42
N LEU A 335 -10.15 -14.30 14.64
CA LEU A 335 -11.03 -15.47 14.58
C LEU A 335 -12.06 -15.49 15.71
N ALA A 336 -11.66 -15.12 16.93
CA ALA A 336 -12.57 -15.01 18.06
C ALA A 336 -13.64 -13.92 17.83
N LEU A 337 -13.22 -12.75 17.33
CA LEU A 337 -14.13 -11.67 16.95
C LEU A 337 -15.09 -12.14 15.87
N ARG A 338 -14.59 -12.74 14.77
CA ARG A 338 -15.44 -13.24 13.69
C ARG A 338 -16.53 -14.18 14.23
N LYS A 339 -16.17 -15.13 15.09
CA LYS A 339 -17.16 -16.04 15.70
C LYS A 339 -18.19 -15.31 16.55
N ARG A 340 -17.77 -14.33 17.34
CA ARG A 340 -18.67 -13.52 18.19
C ARG A 340 -19.61 -12.64 17.38
N PHE A 341 -19.12 -12.06 16.29
CA PHE A 341 -19.95 -11.33 15.33
C PHE A 341 -20.98 -12.25 14.67
N CYS A 342 -20.58 -13.43 14.20
CA CYS A 342 -21.52 -14.40 13.63
C CYS A 342 -22.64 -14.77 14.61
N LEU A 343 -22.32 -14.99 15.90
CA LEU A 343 -23.33 -15.31 16.92
C LEU A 343 -24.25 -14.13 17.27
N THR A 344 -23.77 -12.90 17.11
CA THR A 344 -24.51 -11.69 17.51
C THR A 344 -25.36 -11.11 16.37
N PHE A 345 -24.87 -11.19 15.14
CA PHE A 345 -25.48 -10.55 13.96
C PHE A 345 -25.91 -11.53 12.86
N ASP A 346 -25.77 -12.84 13.07
CA ASP A 346 -26.14 -13.92 12.13
C ASP A 346 -25.57 -13.74 10.71
N PHE A 347 -24.31 -13.29 10.65
CA PHE A 347 -23.62 -13.00 9.39
C PHE A 347 -22.13 -13.37 9.45
N GLU A 348 -21.58 -13.88 8.36
CA GLU A 348 -20.15 -14.19 8.25
C GLU A 348 -19.35 -12.97 7.77
N LEU A 349 -18.46 -12.47 8.62
CA LEU A 349 -17.58 -11.35 8.29
C LEU A 349 -16.30 -11.81 7.59
N GLN A 350 -15.91 -11.09 6.55
CA GLN A 350 -14.56 -11.19 5.98
C GLN A 350 -13.56 -10.55 6.95
N ALA A 351 -12.45 -11.24 7.19
CA ALA A 351 -11.47 -10.81 8.18
C ALA A 351 -10.03 -11.13 7.76
N ALA A 352 -9.09 -10.24 8.08
CA ALA A 352 -7.65 -10.51 7.96
C ALA A 352 -6.88 -10.03 9.19
N ALA A 353 -5.76 -10.68 9.48
CA ALA A 353 -4.87 -10.36 10.58
C ALA A 353 -3.42 -10.26 10.11
N THR A 354 -2.80 -9.13 10.43
CA THR A 354 -1.39 -8.83 10.16
C THR A 354 -0.62 -8.73 11.49
N ASP A 355 0.69 -8.45 11.44
CA ASP A 355 1.47 -8.24 12.67
C ASP A 355 1.07 -6.98 13.45
N ASP A 356 0.50 -5.98 12.77
CA ASP A 356 0.18 -4.67 13.36
C ASP A 356 -1.33 -4.42 13.53
N GLY A 357 -2.19 -5.30 13.02
CA GLY A 357 -3.62 -5.16 13.26
C GLY A 357 -4.52 -6.17 12.58
N ILE A 358 -5.81 -6.04 12.85
CA ILE A 358 -6.90 -6.88 12.37
C ILE A 358 -7.84 -6.01 11.54
N ILE A 359 -8.29 -6.50 10.39
CA ILE A 359 -9.32 -5.86 9.57
C ILE A 359 -10.57 -6.73 9.52
N LEU A 360 -11.73 -6.10 9.70
CA LEU A 360 -13.07 -6.68 9.59
C LEU A 360 -13.88 -5.85 8.59
N SER A 361 -14.39 -6.51 7.55
CA SER A 361 -15.29 -5.85 6.59
C SER A 361 -16.73 -5.94 7.06
N LEU A 362 -17.32 -4.80 7.39
CA LEU A 362 -18.68 -4.67 7.91
C LEU A 362 -19.66 -4.36 6.76
N GLY A 363 -20.71 -5.18 6.64
CA GLY A 363 -21.87 -4.86 5.79
C GLY A 363 -22.75 -3.73 6.35
N GLU A 364 -23.64 -3.18 5.53
CA GLU A 364 -24.50 -2.02 5.85
C GLU A 364 -25.42 -2.21 7.08
N GLN A 365 -25.76 -3.46 7.40
CA GLN A 365 -26.68 -3.79 8.50
C GLN A 365 -25.98 -3.94 9.86
N HIS A 366 -24.65 -3.95 9.89
CA HIS A 366 -23.89 -4.18 11.11
C HIS A 366 -23.57 -2.86 11.79
N SER A 367 -24.11 -2.70 13.00
CA SER A 367 -23.79 -1.53 13.77
C SER A 367 -23.81 -1.78 15.26
N PHE A 368 -22.84 -1.15 15.89
CA PHE A 368 -22.56 -1.24 17.31
C PHE A 368 -21.69 -0.02 17.69
N PRO A 369 -21.70 0.40 18.96
CA PRO A 369 -20.72 1.35 19.49
C PRO A 369 -19.31 0.83 19.26
N LEU A 370 -18.46 1.61 18.59
CA LEU A 370 -17.15 1.14 18.16
C LEU A 370 -16.25 0.71 19.33
N ASP A 371 -16.37 1.35 20.49
CA ASP A 371 -15.67 1.02 21.73
C ASP A 371 -16.04 -0.37 22.28
N SER A 372 -17.25 -0.85 22.03
CA SER A 372 -17.70 -2.17 22.49
C SER A 372 -16.92 -3.34 21.86
N VAL A 373 -16.23 -3.12 20.74
CA VAL A 373 -15.46 -4.17 20.04
C VAL A 373 -14.40 -4.81 20.95
N PHE A 374 -13.79 -4.03 21.84
CA PHE A 374 -12.75 -4.50 22.74
C PHE A 374 -13.29 -5.45 23.82
N ALA A 375 -14.60 -5.44 24.08
CA ALA A 375 -15.25 -6.28 25.07
C ALA A 375 -15.96 -7.52 24.49
N PHE A 376 -15.93 -7.71 23.16
CA PHE A 376 -16.60 -8.83 22.50
C PHE A 376 -15.95 -10.19 22.76
N VAL A 377 -14.65 -10.20 23.02
CA VAL A 377 -13.90 -11.42 23.40
C VAL A 377 -13.62 -11.35 24.90
N ARG A 378 -13.93 -12.44 25.62
CA ARG A 378 -13.69 -12.55 27.06
C ARG A 378 -12.66 -13.64 27.37
N PRO A 379 -11.76 -13.46 28.36
CA PRO A 379 -10.74 -14.45 28.68
C PRO A 379 -11.31 -15.84 28.98
N GLN A 380 -12.44 -15.89 29.68
CA GLN A 380 -13.04 -17.15 30.15
C GLN A 380 -13.65 -17.98 29.01
N THR A 381 -14.09 -17.34 27.92
CA THR A 381 -14.71 -18.02 26.78
C THR A 381 -13.81 -18.08 25.55
N ALA A 382 -12.70 -17.32 25.53
CA ALA A 382 -11.82 -17.17 24.37
C ALA A 382 -11.37 -18.52 23.80
N ARG A 383 -11.01 -19.47 24.66
CA ARG A 383 -10.60 -20.83 24.24
C ARG A 383 -11.72 -21.56 23.51
N GLU A 384 -12.93 -21.56 24.06
CA GLU A 384 -14.07 -22.27 23.47
C GLU A 384 -14.51 -21.61 22.17
N ASP A 385 -14.57 -20.27 22.15
CA ASP A 385 -14.88 -19.48 20.95
C ASP A 385 -13.87 -19.76 19.83
N LEU A 386 -12.58 -19.80 20.17
CA LEU A 386 -11.52 -20.11 19.22
C LEU A 386 -11.57 -21.54 18.71
N ILE A 387 -11.87 -22.52 19.57
CA ILE A 387 -12.08 -23.90 19.13
C ILE A 387 -13.23 -23.94 18.12
N GLN A 388 -14.35 -23.27 18.37
CA GLN A 388 -15.44 -23.23 17.38
C GLN A 388 -15.05 -22.49 16.09
N ALA A 389 -14.29 -21.39 16.21
CA ALA A 389 -13.86 -20.59 15.06
C ALA A 389 -12.83 -21.32 14.18
N LEU A 390 -11.90 -22.05 14.79
CA LEU A 390 -10.83 -22.76 14.08
C LEU A 390 -11.35 -24.00 13.37
N LEU A 391 -12.39 -24.67 13.89
CA LEU A 391 -12.94 -25.87 13.25
C LEU A 391 -13.46 -25.57 11.84
N VAL A 392 -14.07 -24.42 11.63
CA VAL A 392 -14.54 -23.98 10.30
C VAL A 392 -13.45 -23.26 9.50
N SER A 393 -12.23 -23.14 10.04
CA SER A 393 -11.12 -22.45 9.39
C SER A 393 -10.32 -23.41 8.50
N PRO A 394 -9.78 -22.94 7.35
CA PRO A 394 -9.03 -23.78 6.41
C PRO A 394 -7.73 -24.30 7.02
N MET A 395 -7.20 -23.55 7.98
CA MET A 395 -6.04 -23.86 8.80
C MET A 395 -6.18 -25.21 9.53
N PHE A 396 -7.37 -25.54 10.04
CA PHE A 396 -7.60 -26.79 10.75
C PHE A 396 -7.42 -27.99 9.83
N THR A 397 -8.00 -27.95 8.63
CA THR A 397 -7.85 -29.03 7.62
C THR A 397 -6.39 -29.22 7.20
N ASN A 398 -5.65 -28.13 7.04
CA ASN A 398 -4.22 -28.18 6.71
C ASN A 398 -3.40 -28.83 7.83
N ARG A 399 -3.58 -28.40 9.09
CA ARG A 399 -2.87 -28.95 10.25
C ARG A 399 -3.31 -30.38 10.58
N TRP A 400 -4.59 -30.72 10.38
CA TRP A 400 -5.09 -32.10 10.47
C TRP A 400 -4.33 -33.03 9.53
N ARG A 401 -4.14 -32.63 8.27
CA ARG A 401 -3.36 -33.40 7.29
C ARG A 401 -1.91 -33.54 7.72
N TRP A 402 -1.28 -32.47 8.21
CA TRP A 402 0.09 -32.51 8.70
C TRP A 402 0.26 -33.48 9.86
N ASN A 403 -0.63 -33.43 10.85
CA ASN A 403 -0.60 -34.29 12.03
C ASN A 403 -0.91 -35.74 11.68
N SER A 404 -1.88 -35.96 10.78
CA SER A 404 -2.20 -37.29 10.24
C SER A 404 -1.00 -37.90 9.50
N ASN A 405 -0.24 -37.11 8.75
CA ASN A 405 0.98 -37.55 8.09
C ASN A 405 2.13 -37.81 9.08
N ARG A 406 2.36 -36.88 10.02
CA ARG A 406 3.43 -36.96 11.03
C ARG A 406 3.24 -38.12 12.00
N SER A 407 2.00 -38.46 12.34
CA SER A 407 1.64 -39.60 13.18
C SER A 407 1.65 -40.96 12.46
N LEU A 408 1.99 -40.98 11.16
CA LEU A 408 1.89 -42.15 10.27
C LEU A 408 0.45 -42.65 10.06
N ALA A 409 -0.55 -41.87 10.46
CA ALA A 409 -1.95 -42.26 10.27
C ALA A 409 -2.31 -42.29 8.77
N VAL A 410 -1.80 -41.31 8.03
CA VAL A 410 -1.78 -41.27 6.56
C VAL A 410 -0.33 -41.37 6.09
N LEU A 411 -0.05 -42.36 5.24
CA LEU A 411 1.32 -42.59 4.76
C LEU A 411 1.66 -41.71 3.56
N ARG A 412 2.85 -41.10 3.60
CA ARG A 412 3.45 -40.32 2.50
C ARG A 412 3.94 -41.22 1.37
N PHE A 413 4.31 -42.46 1.69
CA PHE A 413 4.79 -43.45 0.73
C PHE A 413 4.04 -44.77 0.87
N GLN A 414 3.71 -45.39 -0.25
CA GLN A 414 3.07 -46.70 -0.29
C GLN A 414 3.57 -47.50 -1.50
N GLY A 415 3.92 -48.76 -1.29
CA GLY A 415 4.43 -49.62 -2.39
C GLY A 415 5.72 -49.10 -3.03
N GLY A 416 6.57 -48.40 -2.27
CA GLY A 416 7.84 -47.84 -2.75
C GLY A 416 7.71 -46.56 -3.59
N ARG A 417 6.50 -45.97 -3.69
CA ARG A 417 6.26 -44.71 -4.40
C ARG A 417 5.64 -43.68 -3.47
N ARG A 418 5.90 -42.39 -3.74
CA ARG A 418 5.26 -41.27 -3.03
C ARG A 418 3.77 -41.25 -3.38
N VAL A 419 2.93 -41.10 -2.37
CA VAL A 419 1.47 -40.97 -2.54
C VAL A 419 1.18 -39.55 -3.03
N PRO A 420 0.48 -39.36 -4.17
CA PRO A 420 0.08 -38.04 -4.65
C PRO A 420 -0.73 -37.25 -3.60
N MET A 421 -0.50 -35.93 -3.52
CA MET A 421 -1.16 -35.06 -2.54
C MET A 421 -2.70 -35.10 -2.56
N PRO A 422 -3.39 -35.13 -3.71
CA PRO A 422 -4.85 -35.28 -3.73
C PRO A 422 -5.34 -36.57 -3.05
N ILE A 423 -4.56 -37.65 -3.16
CA ILE A 423 -4.88 -38.92 -2.49
C ILE A 423 -4.61 -38.82 -0.98
N GLN A 424 -3.54 -38.12 -0.57
CA GLN A 424 -3.28 -37.87 0.84
C GLN A 424 -4.40 -37.01 1.47
N ARG A 425 -4.88 -35.97 0.77
CA ARG A 425 -6.02 -35.13 1.19
C ARG A 425 -7.27 -35.97 1.41
N MET A 426 -7.69 -36.71 0.37
CA MET A 426 -8.84 -37.60 0.45
C MET A 426 -8.73 -38.62 1.62
N ARG A 427 -7.53 -39.17 1.88
CA ARG A 427 -7.31 -40.08 3.01
C ARG A 427 -7.37 -39.38 4.36
N ALA A 428 -6.84 -38.17 4.46
CA ALA A 428 -6.94 -37.37 5.67
C ALA A 428 -8.40 -36.98 5.95
N ASP A 429 -9.19 -36.69 4.92
CA ASP A 429 -10.62 -36.39 5.04
C ASP A 429 -11.43 -37.63 5.43
N ASP A 430 -11.15 -38.79 4.83
CA ASP A 430 -11.74 -40.09 5.23
C ASP A 430 -11.41 -40.41 6.70
N LEU A 431 -10.18 -40.12 7.14
CA LEU A 431 -9.76 -40.28 8.53
C LEU A 431 -10.48 -39.29 9.47
N MET A 432 -10.65 -38.04 9.04
CA MET A 432 -11.40 -37.03 9.79
C MET A 432 -12.85 -37.46 9.97
N ALA A 433 -13.50 -37.97 8.93
CA ALA A 433 -14.87 -38.49 9.01
C ALA A 433 -15.00 -39.70 9.94
N ALA A 434 -13.94 -40.49 10.11
CA ALA A 434 -13.92 -41.65 11.01
C ALA A 434 -13.72 -41.26 12.49
N VAL A 435 -12.78 -40.33 12.75
CA VAL A 435 -12.39 -39.94 14.11
C VAL A 435 -13.27 -38.82 14.66
N PHE A 436 -13.64 -37.88 13.80
CA PHE A 436 -14.39 -36.67 14.12
C PHE A 436 -15.54 -36.48 13.13
N PRO A 437 -16.54 -37.40 13.13
CA PRO A 437 -17.65 -37.37 12.17
C PRO A 437 -18.43 -36.05 12.22
N ASP A 438 -18.51 -35.46 13.41
CA ASP A 438 -19.17 -34.19 13.66
C ASP A 438 -18.58 -33.02 12.87
N GLN A 439 -17.31 -33.08 12.51
CA GLN A 439 -16.64 -32.04 11.73
C GLN A 439 -17.02 -32.07 10.24
N VAL A 440 -17.43 -33.23 9.73
CA VAL A 440 -17.79 -33.44 8.32
C VAL A 440 -19.31 -33.43 8.11
N ALA A 441 -20.08 -33.41 9.21
CA ALA A 441 -21.53 -33.41 9.17
C ALA A 441 -22.09 -32.11 8.53
N CYS A 442 -23.25 -32.22 7.90
CA CYS A 442 -23.95 -31.06 7.33
C CYS A 442 -24.32 -30.07 8.43
N GLN A 443 -23.88 -28.82 8.29
CA GLN A 443 -24.12 -27.75 9.26
C GLN A 443 -25.63 -27.42 9.40
N ASP A 444 -26.40 -27.54 8.31
CA ASP A 444 -27.85 -27.27 8.30
C ASP A 444 -28.66 -28.18 9.24
N ASN A 445 -28.13 -29.38 9.54
CA ASN A 445 -28.82 -30.38 10.37
C ASN A 445 -28.46 -30.30 11.85
N ARG A 446 -27.60 -29.36 12.26
CA ARG A 446 -27.11 -29.27 13.63
C ARG A 446 -27.56 -27.98 14.31
N SER A 447 -27.98 -28.11 15.57
CA SER A 447 -28.16 -26.99 16.49
C SER A 447 -27.13 -27.10 17.62
N GLY A 448 -26.37 -26.03 17.86
CA GLY A 448 -25.38 -25.95 18.95
C GLY A 448 -23.91 -26.14 18.54
N PRO A 449 -22.96 -25.96 19.49
CA PRO A 449 -21.53 -26.01 19.23
C PRO A 449 -21.02 -27.44 18.95
N VAL A 450 -19.96 -27.55 18.16
CA VAL A 450 -19.29 -28.82 17.85
C VAL A 450 -18.44 -29.23 19.05
N THR A 451 -18.64 -30.43 19.59
CA THR A 451 -17.81 -30.96 20.68
C THR A 451 -16.69 -31.81 20.09
N PRO A 452 -15.41 -31.41 20.19
CA PRO A 452 -14.32 -32.24 19.70
C PRO A 452 -14.24 -33.56 20.47
N PRO A 453 -14.09 -34.71 19.79
CA PRO A 453 -13.88 -35.99 20.45
C PRO A 453 -12.51 -36.03 21.13
N ASP A 454 -12.44 -36.71 22.27
CA ASP A 454 -11.18 -36.97 22.97
C ASP A 454 -10.36 -38.03 22.22
N HIS A 455 -9.58 -37.58 21.25
CA HIS A 455 -8.72 -38.41 20.42
C HIS A 455 -7.35 -37.73 20.21
N PRO A 456 -6.22 -38.46 20.31
CA PRO A 456 -4.87 -37.88 20.22
C PRO A 456 -4.66 -36.96 19.01
N LEU A 457 -5.07 -37.39 17.81
CA LEU A 457 -4.93 -36.56 16.59
C LEU A 457 -5.78 -35.30 16.60
N VAL A 458 -6.99 -35.36 17.18
CA VAL A 458 -7.89 -34.20 17.25
C VAL A 458 -7.34 -33.20 18.27
N ASN A 459 -6.97 -33.69 19.45
CA ASN A 459 -6.36 -32.91 20.52
C ASN A 459 -5.07 -32.23 20.04
N GLU A 460 -4.18 -32.97 19.39
CA GLU A 460 -2.95 -32.42 18.80
C GLU A 460 -3.26 -31.37 17.73
N THR A 461 -4.22 -31.61 16.84
CA THR A 461 -4.59 -30.64 15.79
C THR A 461 -5.15 -29.35 16.37
N ILE A 462 -6.02 -29.44 17.36
CA ILE A 462 -6.56 -28.27 18.06
C ILE A 462 -5.43 -27.52 18.78
N LEU A 463 -4.59 -28.22 19.53
CA LEU A 463 -3.47 -27.60 20.25
C LEU A 463 -2.50 -26.89 19.29
N ASN A 464 -2.16 -27.55 18.18
CA ASN A 464 -1.28 -27.03 17.14
C ASN A 464 -1.87 -25.76 16.48
N CYS A 465 -3.18 -25.73 16.24
CA CYS A 465 -3.87 -24.52 15.78
C CYS A 465 -3.84 -23.39 16.82
N LEU A 466 -4.13 -23.69 18.08
CA LEU A 466 -4.22 -22.71 19.17
C LEU A 466 -2.86 -22.11 19.57
N THR A 467 -1.78 -22.88 19.43
CA THR A 467 -0.47 -22.54 20.00
C THR A 467 0.63 -22.35 18.98
N GLU A 468 0.63 -22.98 17.81
CA GLU A 468 1.67 -22.71 16.80
C GLU A 468 1.17 -21.74 15.73
N ALA A 469 -0.03 -21.99 15.21
CA ALA A 469 -0.64 -21.15 14.18
C ALA A 469 -1.11 -19.81 14.74
N MET A 470 -1.53 -19.86 16.01
CA MET A 470 -2.03 -18.75 16.80
C MET A 470 -1.24 -18.65 18.10
N ASP A 471 -1.62 -17.70 18.94
CA ASP A 471 -1.15 -17.58 20.31
C ASP A 471 -2.36 -17.31 21.22
N LEU A 472 -2.99 -18.39 21.69
CA LEU A 472 -4.12 -18.33 22.61
C LEU A 472 -3.74 -17.66 23.94
N ASP A 473 -2.59 -18.03 24.50
CA ASP A 473 -2.16 -17.52 25.80
C ASP A 473 -1.85 -16.02 25.71
N GLY A 474 -1.20 -15.59 24.62
CA GLY A 474 -0.98 -14.18 24.33
C GLY A 474 -2.28 -13.40 24.11
N LEU A 475 -3.28 -13.98 23.44
CA LEU A 475 -4.61 -13.36 23.33
C LEU A 475 -5.27 -13.17 24.70
N ILE A 476 -5.26 -14.22 25.54
CA ILE A 476 -5.84 -14.17 26.88
C ILE A 476 -5.15 -13.07 27.71
N GLU A 477 -3.81 -13.03 27.68
CA GLU A 477 -3.03 -11.98 28.35
C GLU A 477 -3.46 -10.58 27.89
N VAL A 478 -3.59 -10.35 26.58
CA VAL A 478 -4.00 -9.04 26.04
C VAL A 478 -5.40 -8.65 26.49
N VAL A 479 -6.37 -9.56 26.41
CA VAL A 479 -7.75 -9.28 26.81
C VAL A 479 -7.85 -9.02 28.32
N GLU A 480 -7.14 -9.79 29.15
CA GLU A 480 -7.08 -9.54 30.59
C GLU A 480 -6.48 -8.17 30.91
N ARG A 481 -5.42 -7.75 30.20
CA ARG A 481 -4.83 -6.42 30.37
C ARG A 481 -5.82 -5.29 29.99
N ILE A 482 -6.67 -5.52 28.99
CA ILE A 482 -7.76 -4.60 28.62
C ILE A 482 -8.81 -4.55 29.74
N GLU A 483 -9.26 -5.70 30.24
CA GLU A 483 -10.25 -5.77 31.34
C GLU A 483 -9.74 -5.11 32.64
N ARG A 484 -8.42 -5.19 32.92
CA ARG A 484 -7.78 -4.50 34.06
C ARG A 484 -7.53 -3.00 33.83
N GLY A 485 -7.77 -2.49 32.62
CA GLY A 485 -7.52 -1.09 32.26
C GLY A 485 -6.03 -0.73 32.11
N GLU A 486 -5.14 -1.73 31.95
CA GLU A 486 -3.70 -1.53 31.73
C GLU A 486 -3.40 -1.13 30.27
N VAL A 487 -4.29 -1.47 29.34
CA VAL A 487 -4.24 -1.07 27.94
C VAL A 487 -5.32 -0.03 27.69
N ARG A 488 -4.91 1.15 27.23
CA ARG A 488 -5.84 2.20 26.81
C ARG A 488 -6.48 1.81 25.48
N THR A 489 -7.81 1.84 25.43
CA THR A 489 -8.58 1.60 24.20
C THR A 489 -9.08 2.92 23.63
N VAL A 490 -8.92 3.14 22.33
CA VAL A 490 -9.41 4.33 21.62
C VAL A 490 -10.27 3.88 20.45
N ALA A 491 -11.46 4.47 20.29
CA ALA A 491 -12.36 4.22 19.18
C ALA A 491 -12.49 5.51 18.35
N VAL A 492 -12.25 5.43 17.04
CA VAL A 492 -12.28 6.58 16.13
C VAL A 492 -13.01 6.21 14.84
N ASP A 493 -14.03 6.99 14.49
CA ASP A 493 -14.65 6.97 13.18
C ASP A 493 -13.93 7.96 12.26
N THR A 494 -13.34 7.47 11.17
CA THR A 494 -12.61 8.27 10.19
C THR A 494 -13.32 8.21 8.83
N PRO A 495 -13.30 9.29 8.02
CA PRO A 495 -13.93 9.26 6.69
C PRO A 495 -13.09 8.50 5.66
N ALA A 496 -11.80 8.30 5.93
CA ALA A 496 -10.85 7.60 5.08
C ALA A 496 -9.83 6.87 5.98
N PRO A 497 -9.21 5.78 5.50
CA PRO A 497 -8.25 5.02 6.28
C PRO A 497 -7.05 5.86 6.68
N SER A 498 -6.59 5.69 7.91
CA SER A 498 -5.34 6.27 8.41
C SER A 498 -4.12 5.67 7.70
N ALA A 499 -2.99 6.37 7.80
CA ALA A 499 -1.74 5.95 7.18
C ALA A 499 -1.29 4.53 7.61
N MET A 500 -1.55 4.14 8.86
CA MET A 500 -1.26 2.80 9.39
C MET A 500 -2.26 1.72 8.95
N SER A 501 -3.47 2.12 8.58
CA SER A 501 -4.46 1.19 8.03
C SER A 501 -4.08 0.73 6.62
N HIS A 502 -3.26 1.49 5.88
CA HIS A 502 -2.92 1.20 4.50
C HIS A 502 -2.25 -0.18 4.28
N GLU A 503 -1.33 -0.58 5.14
CA GLU A 503 -0.68 -1.90 5.04
C GLU A 503 -1.63 -3.02 5.47
N ILE A 504 -2.45 -2.77 6.49
CA ILE A 504 -3.43 -3.74 7.00
C ILE A 504 -4.54 -4.02 5.96
N ILE A 505 -4.99 -2.99 5.23
CA ILE A 505 -5.98 -3.11 4.15
C ILE A 505 -5.39 -3.90 2.96
N ASN A 506 -4.13 -3.65 2.62
CA ASN A 506 -3.43 -4.38 1.56
C ASN A 506 -2.74 -5.66 2.06
N ALA A 507 -3.32 -6.30 3.08
CA ALA A 507 -2.76 -7.50 3.64
C ALA A 507 -2.49 -8.56 2.55
N ASN A 508 -1.36 -9.24 2.70
CA ASN A 508 -0.98 -10.34 1.83
C ASN A 508 -2.03 -11.47 1.87
N PRO A 509 -2.20 -12.28 0.82
CA PRO A 509 -3.21 -13.34 0.76
C PRO A 509 -3.24 -14.29 1.96
N TYR A 510 -2.09 -14.57 2.58
CA TYR A 510 -1.96 -15.45 3.75
C TYR A 510 -2.44 -14.84 5.08
N ALA A 511 -2.69 -13.54 5.14
CA ALA A 511 -3.14 -12.84 6.34
C ALA A 511 -4.64 -13.00 6.58
N PHE A 512 -5.40 -13.41 5.56
CA PHE A 512 -6.84 -13.55 5.64
C PHE A 512 -7.24 -14.80 6.44
N LEU A 513 -8.37 -14.69 7.12
CA LEU A 513 -8.87 -15.71 8.03
C LEU A 513 -9.96 -16.59 7.39
N ASP A 514 -10.43 -16.22 6.21
CA ASP A 514 -11.48 -16.86 5.42
C ASP A 514 -10.98 -17.40 4.07
N ASP A 515 -11.79 -18.30 3.49
CA ASP A 515 -11.56 -18.98 2.21
C ASP A 515 -12.16 -18.24 0.99
N ALA A 516 -12.63 -17.00 1.16
CA ALA A 516 -13.28 -16.29 0.05
C ALA A 516 -12.27 -16.05 -1.10
N PRO A 517 -12.63 -16.24 -2.39
CA PRO A 517 -11.72 -15.95 -3.51
C PRO A 517 -11.18 -14.52 -3.47
N LEU A 518 -9.92 -14.30 -3.86
CA LEU A 518 -9.24 -13.00 -3.73
C LEU A 518 -9.97 -11.85 -4.45
N GLU A 519 -10.70 -12.15 -5.53
CA GLU A 519 -11.45 -11.22 -6.36
C GLU A 519 -12.77 -10.74 -5.71
N GLU A 520 -13.31 -11.54 -4.77
CA GLU A 520 -14.59 -11.27 -4.09
C GLU A 520 -14.40 -10.54 -2.75
N ARG A 521 -13.15 -10.17 -2.41
CA ARG A 521 -12.81 -9.58 -1.10
C ARG A 521 -12.99 -8.08 -1.07
N ARG A 522 -13.93 -7.61 -0.23
CA ARG A 522 -14.24 -6.18 -0.05
C ARG A 522 -13.09 -5.40 0.58
N ALA A 523 -12.28 -6.03 1.43
CA ALA A 523 -11.10 -5.40 2.03
C ALA A 523 -10.11 -4.86 0.97
N ARG A 524 -9.98 -5.53 -0.19
CA ARG A 524 -9.13 -5.07 -1.31
C ARG A 524 -9.82 -4.09 -2.25
N ALA A 525 -11.14 -3.94 -2.16
CA ALA A 525 -11.89 -2.94 -2.93
C ALA A 525 -11.63 -1.50 -2.44
N VAL A 526 -10.92 -1.33 -1.33
CA VAL A 526 -10.42 -0.04 -0.87
C VAL A 526 -9.21 0.35 -1.72
N THR A 527 -9.46 1.07 -2.82
CA THR A 527 -8.38 1.62 -3.65
C THR A 527 -7.65 2.70 -2.85
N LEU A 528 -6.44 2.40 -2.36
CA LEU A 528 -5.61 3.41 -1.73
C LEU A 528 -5.21 4.46 -2.78
N ARG A 529 -5.58 5.72 -2.54
CA ARG A 529 -4.95 6.83 -3.26
C ARG A 529 -3.45 6.79 -2.98
N ARG A 530 -2.63 6.96 -4.03
CA ARG A 530 -1.32 7.61 -3.88
C ARG A 530 -1.60 9.10 -3.61
N THR A 531 -1.96 9.41 -2.38
CA THR A 531 -2.28 10.78 -1.97
C THR A 531 -0.98 11.54 -1.76
N ASP A 532 -0.88 12.69 -2.40
CA ASP A 532 0.16 13.68 -2.14
C ASP A 532 0.12 14.09 -0.65
N PRO A 533 1.26 14.14 0.08
CA PRO A 533 1.30 14.52 1.49
C PRO A 533 0.64 15.87 1.82
N ASP A 534 0.60 16.81 0.87
CA ASP A 534 -0.08 18.10 1.05
C ASP A 534 -1.61 18.00 0.95
N LEU A 535 -2.14 17.01 0.25
CA LEU A 535 -3.56 16.68 0.24
C LEU A 535 -3.99 15.96 1.53
N ALA A 536 -3.09 15.23 2.20
CA ALA A 536 -3.37 14.50 3.45
C ALA A 536 -3.90 15.39 4.59
N LYS A 537 -3.53 16.69 4.61
CA LYS A 537 -4.08 17.67 5.55
C LYS A 537 -5.61 17.88 5.41
N GLY A 538 -6.19 17.51 4.27
CA GLY A 538 -7.63 17.62 3.98
C GLY A 538 -8.38 16.29 3.80
N VAL A 539 -7.70 15.14 3.88
CA VAL A 539 -8.31 13.81 3.61
C VAL A 539 -9.35 13.40 4.67
N GLY A 540 -9.36 14.06 5.82
CA GLY A 540 -10.38 13.91 6.86
C GLY A 540 -11.63 14.80 6.70
N ALA A 541 -11.63 15.75 5.78
CA ALA A 541 -12.72 16.74 5.69
C ALA A 541 -13.63 16.42 4.50
N LEU A 542 -14.92 16.18 4.77
CA LEU A 542 -15.91 16.08 3.71
C LEU A 542 -16.00 17.43 2.97
N ASP A 543 -16.22 17.41 1.66
CA ASP A 543 -16.39 18.65 0.89
C ASP A 543 -17.64 19.40 1.36
N GLN A 544 -17.50 20.66 1.78
CA GLN A 544 -18.61 21.46 2.31
C GLN A 544 -19.76 21.53 1.29
N ALA A 545 -19.44 21.70 0.01
CA ALA A 545 -20.45 21.80 -1.02
C ALA A 545 -21.11 20.43 -1.36
N ALA A 546 -20.49 19.30 -0.99
CA ALA A 546 -21.13 17.99 -1.02
C ALA A 546 -22.08 17.80 0.18
N ILE A 547 -21.69 18.28 1.37
CA ILE A 547 -22.58 18.32 2.54
C ILE A 547 -23.84 19.12 2.22
N ASP A 548 -23.67 20.33 1.66
CA ASP A 548 -24.79 21.21 1.34
C ASP A 548 -25.70 20.63 0.25
N GLU A 549 -25.12 19.98 -0.76
CA GLU A 549 -25.89 19.27 -1.79
C GLU A 549 -26.72 18.14 -1.21
N VAL A 550 -26.14 17.28 -0.36
CA VAL A 550 -26.89 16.18 0.26
C VAL A 550 -27.94 16.72 1.23
N ARG A 551 -27.63 17.74 2.02
CA ARG A 551 -28.63 18.41 2.87
C ARG A 551 -29.80 18.88 2.02
N ALA A 552 -29.58 19.62 0.95
CA ALA A 552 -30.65 20.08 0.07
C ALA A 552 -31.47 18.94 -0.56
N GLN A 553 -30.81 17.84 -0.93
CA GLN A 553 -31.46 16.67 -1.57
C GLN A 553 -32.12 15.70 -0.57
N ALA A 554 -31.79 15.77 0.72
CA ALA A 554 -32.35 14.89 1.74
C ALA A 554 -33.73 15.36 2.21
N TRP A 555 -34.02 16.66 2.09
CA TRP A 555 -35.38 17.18 2.26
C TRP A 555 -36.28 16.68 1.13
N PRO A 556 -37.53 16.26 1.44
CA PRO A 556 -38.46 15.84 0.40
C PRO A 556 -38.88 17.03 -0.48
N ASP A 557 -39.07 16.75 -1.76
CA ASP A 557 -39.69 17.69 -2.70
C ASP A 557 -41.22 17.56 -2.60
N VAL A 558 -41.81 18.26 -1.62
CA VAL A 558 -43.25 18.23 -1.34
C VAL A 558 -44.01 19.11 -2.31
N ARG A 559 -44.85 18.48 -3.13
CA ARG A 559 -45.69 19.12 -4.17
C ARG A 559 -47.18 18.97 -3.89
N THR A 560 -47.56 18.07 -2.98
CA THR A 560 -48.97 17.81 -2.60
C THR A 560 -49.13 17.71 -1.09
N ALA A 561 -50.36 17.86 -0.60
CA ALA A 561 -50.69 17.64 0.81
C ALA A 561 -50.39 16.20 1.28
N ASP A 562 -50.55 15.20 0.41
CA ASP A 562 -50.21 13.81 0.74
C ASP A 562 -48.72 13.60 0.96
N GLU A 563 -47.87 14.19 0.11
CA GLU A 563 -46.41 14.14 0.28
C GLU A 563 -45.95 14.86 1.55
N LEU A 564 -46.64 15.95 1.94
CA LEU A 564 -46.38 16.61 3.23
C LEU A 564 -46.78 15.71 4.41
N HIS A 565 -47.90 15.00 4.29
CA HIS A 565 -48.37 14.07 5.31
C HIS A 565 -47.36 12.94 5.54
N ASP A 566 -46.84 12.33 4.47
CA ASP A 566 -45.78 11.31 4.56
C ASP A 566 -44.50 11.86 5.22
N HIS A 567 -44.17 13.12 4.93
CA HIS A 567 -43.05 13.78 5.60
C HIS A 567 -43.30 13.95 7.11
N LEU A 568 -44.49 14.41 7.51
CA LEU A 568 -44.89 14.54 8.93
C LEU A 568 -44.85 13.18 9.65
N LEU A 569 -45.23 12.09 8.98
CA LEU A 569 -45.11 10.72 9.54
C LEU A 569 -43.66 10.29 9.78
N THR A 570 -42.72 10.84 9.00
CA THR A 570 -41.28 10.59 9.11
C THR A 570 -40.64 11.43 10.21
N VAL A 571 -40.83 12.75 10.20
CA VAL A 571 -40.17 13.67 11.14
C VAL A 571 -40.88 13.81 12.48
N GLY A 572 -42.15 13.41 12.58
CA GLY A 572 -42.98 13.44 13.79
C GLY A 572 -43.47 14.83 14.19
N LEU A 573 -42.55 15.78 14.39
CA LEU A 573 -42.81 17.20 14.64
C LEU A 573 -42.07 18.04 13.60
N LEU A 574 -42.82 18.83 12.83
CA LEU A 574 -42.26 19.78 11.87
C LEU A 574 -42.47 21.22 12.37
N PRO A 575 -41.43 21.93 12.86
CA PRO A 575 -41.54 23.31 13.28
C PRO A 575 -42.11 24.22 12.19
N GLU A 576 -43.02 25.12 12.56
CA GLU A 576 -43.65 26.08 11.64
C GLU A 576 -42.64 26.88 10.79
N PRO A 577 -41.48 27.33 11.31
CA PRO A 577 -40.47 28.02 10.50
C PRO A 577 -39.88 27.20 9.36
N GLU A 578 -39.81 25.87 9.52
CA GLU A 578 -39.29 24.93 8.52
C GLU A 578 -40.39 24.57 7.50
N ALA A 579 -41.67 24.68 7.87
CA ALA A 579 -42.82 24.42 7.01
C ALA A 579 -43.26 25.61 6.14
N LYS A 580 -42.52 26.73 6.12
CA LYS A 580 -42.92 27.99 5.47
C LYS A 580 -43.31 27.85 3.99
N SER A 581 -42.64 26.98 3.24
CA SER A 581 -42.97 26.73 1.83
C SER A 581 -44.20 25.84 1.63
N TRP A 582 -44.70 25.21 2.70
CA TRP A 582 -45.75 24.18 2.66
C TRP A 582 -46.97 24.55 3.51
N THR A 583 -47.08 25.79 4.01
CA THR A 583 -48.16 26.23 4.91
C THR A 583 -49.56 26.02 4.30
N ALA A 584 -49.71 26.17 2.98
CA ALA A 584 -50.98 25.92 2.30
C ALA A 584 -51.41 24.44 2.39
N PHE A 585 -50.46 23.52 2.16
CA PHE A 585 -50.69 22.07 2.29
C PHE A 585 -50.90 21.66 3.74
N ALA A 586 -50.16 22.27 4.68
CA ALA A 586 -50.35 22.03 6.11
C ALA A 586 -51.75 22.46 6.57
N GLY A 587 -52.25 23.60 6.07
CA GLY A 587 -53.63 24.06 6.30
C GLY A 587 -54.67 23.07 5.78
N GLU A 588 -54.50 22.56 4.56
CA GLU A 588 -55.37 21.53 3.97
C GLU A 588 -55.41 20.25 4.82
N LEU A 589 -54.25 19.78 5.31
CA LEU A 589 -54.19 18.61 6.19
C LEU A 589 -54.86 18.84 7.54
N VAL A 590 -54.72 20.04 8.11
CA VAL A 590 -55.36 20.42 9.38
C VAL A 590 -56.88 20.53 9.22
N GLU A 591 -57.36 21.16 8.15
CA GLU A 591 -58.80 21.24 7.82
C GLU A 591 -59.39 19.85 7.55
N GLY A 592 -58.63 18.97 6.91
CA GLY A 592 -58.99 17.58 6.66
C GLY A 592 -58.89 16.66 7.89
N GLY A 593 -58.46 17.16 9.06
CA GLY A 593 -58.30 16.37 10.28
C GLY A 593 -57.15 15.35 10.24
N ARG A 594 -56.24 15.48 9.27
CA ARG A 594 -55.06 14.61 9.06
C ARG A 594 -53.81 15.13 9.76
N ALA A 595 -53.79 16.39 10.17
CA ALA A 595 -52.72 16.99 10.97
C ALA A 595 -53.28 17.91 12.06
N THR A 596 -52.47 18.26 13.04
CA THR A 596 -52.76 19.24 14.09
C THR A 596 -51.54 20.12 14.36
N LEU A 597 -51.76 21.34 14.86
CA LEU A 597 -50.70 22.25 15.27
C LEU A 597 -50.44 22.10 16.78
N ALA A 598 -49.25 21.64 17.15
CA ALA A 598 -48.78 21.57 18.53
C ALA A 598 -48.14 22.89 18.93
N VAL A 599 -48.56 23.45 20.07
CA VAL A 599 -48.03 24.69 20.67
C VAL A 599 -47.55 24.40 22.10
N TRP A 600 -46.29 24.67 22.39
CA TRP A 600 -45.70 24.46 23.72
C TRP A 600 -44.65 25.53 24.03
N MET A 601 -44.23 25.60 25.29
CA MET A 601 -43.13 26.46 25.73
C MET A 601 -41.85 25.63 25.78
N ASP A 602 -40.78 26.09 25.14
CA ASP A 602 -39.48 25.43 25.25
C ASP A 602 -38.82 25.68 26.63
N ALA A 603 -37.67 25.04 26.87
CA ALA A 603 -36.92 25.17 28.12
C ALA A 603 -36.41 26.60 28.41
N ARG A 604 -36.43 27.50 27.42
CA ARG A 604 -36.04 28.91 27.55
C ARG A 604 -37.24 29.83 27.75
N GLY A 605 -38.46 29.29 27.69
CA GLY A 605 -39.70 30.06 27.82
C GLY A 605 -40.12 30.75 26.53
N ASP A 606 -39.64 30.29 25.37
CA ASP A 606 -40.13 30.73 24.06
C ASP A 606 -41.27 29.83 23.58
N GLU A 607 -42.32 30.43 22.99
CA GLU A 607 -43.42 29.67 22.38
C GLU A 607 -42.94 28.99 21.09
N ARG A 608 -43.16 27.69 20.98
CA ARG A 608 -42.83 26.86 19.82
C ARG A 608 -44.11 26.29 19.21
N ARG A 609 -44.12 26.25 17.88
CA ARG A 609 -45.25 25.74 17.08
C ARG A 609 -44.74 24.74 16.06
N ALA A 610 -45.40 23.58 15.96
CA ALA A 610 -45.03 22.54 15.01
C ALA A 610 -46.25 21.75 14.51
N TYR A 611 -46.24 21.36 13.24
CA TYR A 611 -47.25 20.48 12.66
C TYR A 611 -46.96 19.02 13.01
N VAL A 612 -48.01 18.27 13.31
CA VAL A 612 -47.97 16.83 13.67
C VAL A 612 -49.07 16.11 12.89
N ALA A 613 -48.74 14.98 12.26
CA ALA A 613 -49.74 14.10 11.63
C ALA A 613 -50.66 13.47 12.70
N ALA A 614 -51.94 13.29 12.40
CA ALA A 614 -52.93 12.75 13.34
C ALA A 614 -52.54 11.34 13.87
N GLU A 615 -51.88 10.53 13.05
CA GLU A 615 -51.33 9.20 13.40
C GLU A 615 -50.20 9.28 14.44
N ARG A 616 -49.48 10.41 14.49
CA ARG A 616 -48.39 10.67 15.44
C ARG A 616 -48.84 11.44 16.68
N TYR A 617 -50.13 11.73 16.81
CA TYR A 617 -50.69 12.51 17.92
C TYR A 617 -50.31 11.96 19.30
N GLN A 618 -50.40 10.64 19.52
CA GLN A 618 -50.04 10.01 20.79
C GLN A 618 -48.53 10.12 21.08
N GLN A 619 -47.69 10.01 20.06
CA GLN A 619 -46.24 10.23 20.20
C GLN A 619 -45.93 11.68 20.60
N ALA A 620 -46.59 12.65 19.96
CA ALA A 620 -46.39 14.07 20.28
C ALA A 620 -46.89 14.42 21.70
N ARG A 621 -47.97 13.81 22.18
CA ARG A 621 -48.44 13.97 23.57
C ARG A 621 -47.50 13.34 24.60
N ALA A 622 -46.94 12.17 24.33
CA ALA A 622 -45.96 11.53 25.21
C ALA A 622 -44.66 12.37 25.29
N LEU A 623 -44.27 12.97 24.17
CA LEU A 623 -43.11 13.85 24.06
C LEU A 623 -43.32 15.20 24.77
N LEU A 624 -44.47 15.83 24.54
CA LEU A 624 -44.85 17.17 25.02
C LEU A 624 -46.16 17.11 25.83
N PRO A 625 -46.11 16.72 27.12
CA PRO A 625 -47.32 16.58 27.94
C PRO A 625 -48.12 17.88 28.11
N ASP A 626 -47.44 19.02 28.12
CA ASP A 626 -48.02 20.36 28.33
C ASP A 626 -48.40 21.08 27.03
N ALA A 627 -48.24 20.43 25.87
CA ALA A 627 -48.57 21.04 24.58
C ALA A 627 -50.09 21.17 24.38
N ARG A 628 -50.49 22.28 23.76
CA ARG A 628 -51.85 22.49 23.23
C ARG A 628 -51.88 22.07 21.77
N PHE A 629 -52.94 21.39 21.34
CA PHE A 629 -53.09 20.90 19.97
C PHE A 629 -54.32 21.53 19.32
N GLU A 630 -54.13 22.19 18.18
CA GLU A 630 -55.17 22.95 17.49
C GLU A 630 -55.31 22.47 16.04
N PRO A 631 -56.42 21.79 15.65
CA PRO A 631 -57.52 21.28 16.48
C PRO A 631 -57.14 20.00 17.26
N GLU A 632 -57.85 19.71 18.34
CA GLU A 632 -57.66 18.49 19.13
C GLU A 632 -58.15 17.24 18.38
N ILE A 633 -57.30 16.23 18.24
CA ILE A 633 -57.62 14.98 17.53
C ILE A 633 -58.48 14.08 18.44
N THR A 634 -59.77 13.97 18.13
CA THR A 634 -60.77 13.27 18.98
C THR A 634 -60.76 11.74 18.82
N HIS A 635 -60.21 11.24 17.71
CA HIS A 635 -60.08 9.80 17.42
C HIS A 635 -58.62 9.44 17.15
N PRO A 636 -57.78 9.27 18.19
CA PRO A 636 -56.43 8.77 17.98
C PRO A 636 -56.51 7.37 17.35
N LEU A 637 -55.91 7.22 16.18
CA LEU A 637 -55.72 5.90 15.56
C LEU A 637 -54.88 5.06 16.53
N VAL A 638 -55.39 3.88 16.89
CA VAL A 638 -54.75 3.01 17.87
C VAL A 638 -53.40 2.57 17.33
N TRP A 639 -52.32 2.91 18.02
CA TRP A 639 -51.01 2.32 17.76
C TRP A 639 -51.14 0.81 17.96
N SER A 640 -50.83 0.02 16.93
CA SER A 640 -50.82 -1.44 17.02
C SER A 640 -49.73 -1.92 17.99
N GLY A 641 -50.07 -1.99 19.28
CA GLY A 641 -49.19 -2.43 20.36
C GLY A 641 -49.70 -1.96 21.70
N ASN A 642 -50.03 -2.88 22.60
CA ASN A 642 -50.69 -2.63 23.88
C ASN A 642 -49.75 -2.03 24.96
N THR A 643 -48.79 -1.19 24.56
CA THR A 643 -47.74 -0.64 25.45
C THR A 643 -47.85 0.88 25.45
N GLU A 644 -47.97 1.50 26.63
CA GLU A 644 -47.86 2.95 26.77
C GLU A 644 -46.49 3.41 26.25
N LEU A 645 -46.47 4.32 25.29
CA LEU A 645 -45.23 4.85 24.73
C LEU A 645 -44.54 5.74 25.77
N SER A 646 -43.31 5.41 26.15
CA SER A 646 -42.53 6.26 27.06
C SER A 646 -42.11 7.56 26.38
N ARG A 647 -41.86 8.61 27.18
CA ARG A 647 -41.33 9.89 26.67
C ARG A 647 -39.98 9.68 25.96
N ASP A 648 -39.13 8.82 26.51
CA ASP A 648 -37.79 8.55 25.95
C ASP A 648 -37.86 7.86 24.58
N ASP A 649 -38.82 6.94 24.39
CA ASP A 649 -39.07 6.30 23.09
C ASP A 649 -39.61 7.31 22.08
N ALA A 650 -40.50 8.21 22.51
CA ALA A 650 -41.04 9.27 21.66
C ALA A 650 -39.95 10.24 21.16
N VAL A 651 -39.02 10.65 22.04
CA VAL A 651 -37.85 11.45 21.68
C VAL A 651 -36.96 10.69 20.70
N ARG A 652 -36.64 9.42 20.99
CA ARG A 652 -35.77 8.61 20.11
C ARG A 652 -36.35 8.49 18.69
N MET A 653 -37.64 8.22 18.58
CA MET A 653 -38.32 8.11 17.28
C MET A 653 -38.34 9.44 16.52
N LEU A 654 -38.53 10.56 17.23
CA LEU A 654 -38.47 11.89 16.63
C LEU A 654 -37.08 12.20 16.08
N ILE A 655 -36.04 12.02 16.90
CA ILE A 655 -34.66 12.28 16.50
C ILE A 655 -34.26 11.37 15.35
N HIS A 656 -34.66 10.09 15.37
CA HIS A 656 -34.42 9.16 14.27
C HIS A 656 -34.99 9.69 12.93
N GLY A 657 -36.22 10.20 12.93
CA GLY A 657 -36.85 10.79 11.74
C GLY A 657 -36.08 12.01 11.21
N TRP A 658 -35.69 12.92 12.09
CA TRP A 658 -34.94 14.13 11.73
C TRP A 658 -33.53 13.83 11.21
N MET A 659 -32.86 12.83 11.76
CA MET A 659 -31.52 12.43 11.32
C MET A 659 -31.50 11.97 9.85
N GLN A 660 -32.62 11.47 9.31
CA GLN A 660 -32.73 11.04 7.92
C GLN A 660 -32.71 12.18 6.90
N ILE A 661 -32.89 13.44 7.33
CA ILE A 661 -33.04 14.58 6.43
C ILE A 661 -32.07 15.74 6.70
N ILE A 662 -31.48 15.80 7.90
CA ILE A 662 -30.76 17.00 8.37
C ILE A 662 -29.28 17.05 7.98
N GLY A 663 -28.66 15.91 7.63
CA GLY A 663 -27.21 15.78 7.42
C GLY A 663 -26.41 15.88 8.72
N PRO A 664 -25.09 16.16 8.67
CA PRO A 664 -24.26 16.33 9.87
C PRO A 664 -24.78 17.48 10.74
N THR A 665 -24.93 17.29 12.06
CA THR A 665 -25.45 18.32 12.97
C THR A 665 -25.03 18.05 14.42
N SER A 666 -25.06 19.05 15.29
CA SER A 666 -24.75 18.89 16.71
C SER A 666 -26.01 18.71 17.57
N ALA A 667 -25.87 18.10 18.75
CA ALA A 667 -26.98 17.95 19.69
C ALA A 667 -27.62 19.30 20.09
N PRO A 668 -26.85 20.37 20.40
CA PRO A 668 -27.42 21.70 20.64
C PRO A 668 -28.21 22.27 19.46
N ALA A 669 -27.77 22.01 18.23
CA ALA A 669 -28.44 22.53 17.04
C ALA A 669 -29.80 21.85 16.81
N ILE A 670 -29.90 20.52 16.98
CA ILE A 670 -31.19 19.82 16.90
C ILE A 670 -32.10 20.23 18.06
N ALA A 671 -31.58 20.30 19.28
CA ALA A 671 -32.35 20.70 20.46
C ALA A 671 -32.96 22.11 20.28
N GLY A 672 -32.16 23.07 19.80
CA GLY A 672 -32.64 24.41 19.49
C GLY A 672 -33.65 24.48 18.34
N ARG A 673 -33.51 23.61 17.33
CA ARG A 673 -34.46 23.52 16.20
C ARG A 673 -35.82 22.96 16.64
N LEU A 674 -35.81 21.93 17.49
CA LEU A 674 -37.01 21.23 17.93
C LEU A 674 -37.59 21.77 19.24
N GLY A 675 -36.97 22.76 19.89
CA GLY A 675 -37.44 23.29 21.17
C GLY A 675 -37.46 22.25 22.29
N LEU A 676 -36.54 21.29 22.26
CA LEU A 676 -36.42 20.19 23.24
C LEU A 676 -35.20 20.39 24.16
N PRO A 677 -35.18 19.80 25.37
CA PRO A 677 -33.99 19.79 26.22
C PRO A 677 -32.82 19.08 25.55
N GLU A 678 -31.62 19.67 25.63
CA GLU A 678 -30.40 19.10 25.05
C GLU A 678 -30.06 17.72 25.62
N SER A 679 -30.35 17.49 26.91
CA SER A 679 -30.16 16.20 27.58
C SER A 679 -30.95 15.08 26.90
N ASP A 680 -32.22 15.34 26.55
CA ASP A 680 -33.13 14.34 25.98
C ASP A 680 -32.69 13.98 24.55
N VAL A 681 -32.26 14.99 23.78
CA VAL A 681 -31.68 14.81 22.44
C VAL A 681 -30.36 14.04 22.50
N GLY A 682 -29.48 14.37 23.45
CA GLY A 682 -28.21 13.68 23.65
C GLY A 682 -28.39 12.20 23.98
N ILE A 683 -29.30 11.87 24.92
CA ILE A 683 -29.62 10.49 25.28
C ILE A 683 -30.17 9.72 24.08
N ALA A 684 -31.07 10.33 23.30
CA ALA A 684 -31.62 9.72 22.09
C ALA A 684 -30.55 9.46 21.02
N LEU A 685 -29.64 10.41 20.78
CA LEU A 685 -28.55 10.26 19.81
C LEU A 685 -27.58 9.15 20.20
N VAL A 686 -27.17 9.07 21.47
CA VAL A 686 -26.33 7.96 21.99
C VAL A 686 -27.02 6.62 21.81
N ALA A 687 -28.32 6.57 22.06
CA ALA A 687 -29.06 5.32 21.90
C ALA A 687 -29.28 4.92 20.43
N LEU A 688 -29.36 5.90 19.52
CA LEU A 688 -29.38 5.68 18.08
C LEU A 688 -27.99 5.30 17.54
N GLU A 689 -26.90 5.77 18.12
CA GLU A 689 -25.53 5.30 17.84
C GLU A 689 -25.35 3.85 18.30
N GLY A 690 -25.89 3.51 19.49
CA GLY A 690 -25.95 2.14 19.97
C GLY A 690 -26.71 1.17 19.06
N ALA A 691 -27.84 1.62 18.51
CA ALA A 691 -28.58 0.89 17.47
C ALA A 691 -27.94 1.02 16.08
N GLY A 692 -27.02 1.98 15.92
CA GLY A 692 -26.29 2.23 14.71
C GLY A 692 -26.91 3.10 13.65
N THR A 693 -28.03 3.74 13.87
CA THR A 693 -28.60 4.55 12.79
C THR A 693 -27.74 5.78 12.49
N VAL A 694 -27.07 6.32 13.51
CA VAL A 694 -26.24 7.51 13.43
C VAL A 694 -24.79 7.22 13.77
N LEU A 695 -23.89 8.01 13.20
CA LEU A 695 -22.47 8.03 13.50
C LEU A 695 -22.11 9.35 14.16
N ARG A 696 -21.18 9.29 15.10
CA ARG A 696 -20.63 10.45 15.81
C ARG A 696 -19.22 10.74 15.30
N GLY A 697 -18.91 12.01 15.07
CA GLY A 697 -17.61 12.41 14.57
C GLY A 697 -17.51 13.90 14.27
N ARG A 698 -16.47 14.30 13.55
CA ARG A 698 -16.29 15.67 13.04
C ARG A 698 -16.32 15.61 11.52
N PHE A 699 -17.49 15.89 10.94
CA PHE A 699 -17.74 15.64 9.51
C PHE A 699 -17.63 16.92 8.70
N THR A 700 -18.08 18.04 9.26
CA THR A 700 -17.98 19.37 8.65
C THR A 700 -16.54 19.92 8.75
N PRO A 701 -15.97 20.48 7.66
CA PRO A 701 -14.65 21.11 7.71
C PRO A 701 -14.54 22.19 8.80
N GLY A 702 -13.57 22.05 9.71
CA GLY A 702 -13.33 23.02 10.78
C GLY A 702 -14.26 22.90 11.99
N ALA A 703 -15.04 21.82 12.11
CA ALA A 703 -15.89 21.58 13.28
C ALA A 703 -15.05 21.34 14.56
N GLU A 704 -15.29 22.13 15.61
CA GLU A 704 -14.68 21.95 16.93
C GLU A 704 -15.51 21.07 17.87
N VAL A 705 -16.82 20.97 17.61
CA VAL A 705 -17.80 20.23 18.42
C VAL A 705 -18.15 18.91 17.73
N GLU A 706 -18.46 17.88 18.51
CA GLU A 706 -18.93 16.59 17.98
C GLU A 706 -20.27 16.74 17.24
N GLU A 707 -20.31 16.17 16.04
CA GLU A 707 -21.46 16.10 15.17
C GLU A 707 -22.00 14.67 15.08
N TRP A 708 -23.26 14.58 14.69
CA TRP A 708 -24.01 13.36 14.47
C TRP A 708 -24.55 13.38 13.05
N CYS A 709 -24.44 12.26 12.34
CA CYS A 709 -24.99 12.14 10.99
C CYS A 709 -25.59 10.75 10.78
N GLU A 710 -26.71 10.67 10.05
CA GLU A 710 -27.25 9.38 9.62
C GLU A 710 -26.32 8.73 8.58
N ARG A 711 -26.15 7.41 8.70
CA ARG A 711 -25.14 6.68 7.93
C ARG A 711 -25.32 6.79 6.41
N ARG A 712 -26.53 6.64 5.87
CA ARG A 712 -26.80 6.68 4.43
C ARG A 712 -26.52 8.06 3.85
N LEU A 713 -26.90 9.13 4.55
CA LEU A 713 -26.56 10.51 4.19
C LEU A 713 -25.05 10.72 4.19
N LEU A 714 -24.36 10.27 5.24
CA LEU A 714 -22.91 10.41 5.34
C LEU A 714 -22.18 9.66 4.22
N ALA A 715 -22.58 8.43 3.91
CA ALA A 715 -22.04 7.65 2.79
C ALA A 715 -22.31 8.31 1.42
N ARG A 716 -23.46 8.97 1.26
CA ARG A 716 -23.78 9.75 0.04
C ARG A 716 -22.91 11.01 -0.07
N ILE A 717 -22.71 11.75 1.03
CA ILE A 717 -21.80 12.91 1.09
C ILE A 717 -20.40 12.45 0.68
N HIS A 718 -19.91 11.37 1.29
CA HIS A 718 -18.60 10.83 0.99
C HIS A 718 -18.43 10.45 -0.49
N ARG A 719 -19.39 9.74 -1.08
CA ARG A 719 -19.38 9.41 -2.52
C ARG A 719 -19.35 10.65 -3.42
N LEU A 720 -20.10 11.70 -3.08
CA LEU A 720 -20.08 12.96 -3.83
C LEU A 720 -18.75 13.71 -3.68
N THR A 721 -18.20 13.78 -2.46
CA THR A 721 -16.86 14.34 -2.21
C THR A 721 -15.80 13.62 -3.04
N LEU A 722 -15.80 12.28 -3.03
CA LEU A 722 -14.90 11.49 -3.86
C LEU A 722 -15.12 11.75 -5.36
N GLY A 723 -16.38 11.80 -5.81
CA GLY A 723 -16.73 12.06 -7.20
C GLY A 723 -16.31 13.45 -7.69
N ARG A 724 -16.27 14.45 -6.81
CA ARG A 724 -15.77 15.81 -7.11
C ARG A 724 -14.25 15.84 -7.18
N LEU A 725 -13.58 15.28 -6.18
CA LEU A 725 -12.12 15.17 -6.18
C LEU A 725 -11.60 14.33 -7.37
N ARG A 726 -12.35 13.32 -7.81
CA ARG A 726 -12.03 12.55 -9.04
C ARG A 726 -12.13 13.42 -10.30
N ARG A 727 -13.13 14.29 -10.38
CA ARG A 727 -13.29 15.23 -11.51
C ARG A 727 -12.20 16.30 -11.55
N GLU A 728 -11.67 16.71 -10.40
CA GLU A 728 -10.57 17.69 -10.32
C GLU A 728 -9.24 17.16 -10.84
N ILE A 729 -9.02 15.84 -10.77
CA ILE A 729 -7.75 15.16 -11.12
C ILE A 729 -7.93 14.28 -12.38
N GLU A 730 -9.05 14.42 -13.08
CA GLU A 730 -9.34 13.57 -14.24
C GLU A 730 -8.31 13.80 -15.35
N ALA A 731 -7.67 12.70 -15.78
CA ALA A 731 -6.67 12.75 -16.84
C ALA A 731 -7.33 13.21 -18.14
N VAL A 732 -6.80 14.26 -18.74
CA VAL A 732 -7.25 14.73 -20.05
C VAL A 732 -6.90 13.71 -21.14
N ALA A 733 -7.72 13.63 -22.18
CA ALA A 733 -7.46 12.74 -23.31
C ALA A 733 -6.09 13.07 -23.96
N PRO A 734 -5.34 12.07 -24.44
CA PRO A 734 -4.06 12.32 -25.12
C PRO A 734 -4.16 13.30 -26.28
N ALA A 735 -5.33 13.33 -26.96
CA ALA A 735 -5.60 14.28 -28.03
C ALA A 735 -5.63 15.74 -27.55
N ASP A 736 -6.16 16.00 -26.36
CA ASP A 736 -6.23 17.35 -25.79
C ASP A 736 -4.87 17.80 -25.27
N PHE A 737 -4.10 16.89 -24.67
CA PHE A 737 -2.71 17.17 -24.33
C PHE A 737 -1.87 17.51 -25.58
N MET A 738 -2.02 16.77 -26.68
CA MET A 738 -1.30 17.08 -27.92
C MET A 738 -1.72 18.43 -28.54
N ARG A 739 -3.01 18.78 -28.48
CA ARG A 739 -3.49 20.11 -28.91
C ARG A 739 -2.91 21.23 -28.06
N PHE A 740 -2.92 21.05 -26.74
CA PHE A 740 -2.27 21.96 -25.80
C PHE A 740 -0.79 22.11 -26.16
N LEU A 741 -0.05 21.02 -26.31
CA LEU A 741 1.38 21.05 -26.57
C LEU A 741 1.71 21.74 -27.90
N PHE A 742 0.98 21.46 -28.98
CA PHE A 742 1.22 22.14 -30.27
C PHE A 742 0.93 23.64 -30.22
N ARG A 743 -0.06 24.06 -29.44
CA ARG A 743 -0.35 25.48 -29.22
C ARG A 743 0.71 26.12 -28.32
N TRP A 744 1.05 25.46 -27.21
CA TRP A 744 2.06 25.90 -26.25
C TRP A 744 3.43 26.07 -26.89
N GLN A 745 3.78 25.17 -27.81
CA GLN A 745 5.02 25.19 -28.58
C GLN A 745 4.97 26.08 -29.83
N HIS A 746 3.87 26.81 -30.06
CA HIS A 746 3.68 27.68 -31.23
C HIS A 746 3.78 26.99 -32.60
N VAL A 747 3.62 25.65 -32.66
CA VAL A 747 3.69 24.87 -33.91
C VAL A 747 2.33 24.81 -34.61
N GLN A 748 1.23 25.02 -33.87
CA GLN A 748 -0.10 25.07 -34.45
C GLN A 748 -0.24 26.29 -35.40
N PRO A 749 -0.75 26.13 -36.63
CA PRO A 749 -1.02 27.25 -37.51
C PRO A 749 -1.89 28.32 -36.81
N GLY A 750 -1.45 29.58 -36.86
CA GLY A 750 -2.09 30.71 -36.18
C GLY A 750 -1.59 31.00 -34.75
N SER A 751 -0.85 30.08 -34.12
CA SER A 751 -0.17 30.32 -32.83
C SER A 751 1.28 30.78 -32.97
N GLN A 752 1.82 30.73 -34.19
CA GLN A 752 3.20 31.09 -34.51
C GLN A 752 3.51 32.56 -34.18
N LEU A 753 4.68 32.79 -33.59
CA LEU A 753 5.18 34.12 -33.26
C LEU A 753 5.75 34.81 -34.51
N HIS A 754 6.07 36.11 -34.40
CA HIS A 754 6.51 36.92 -35.55
C HIS A 754 7.75 37.76 -35.21
N GLY A 755 8.64 37.87 -36.19
CA GLY A 755 9.83 38.71 -36.13
C GLY A 755 10.78 38.36 -35.00
N ARG A 756 11.66 39.31 -34.70
CA ARG A 756 12.76 39.17 -33.75
C ARG A 756 12.34 38.83 -32.33
N ASP A 757 11.33 39.53 -31.81
CA ASP A 757 10.86 39.29 -30.43
C ASP A 757 10.27 37.89 -30.30
N GLY A 758 9.61 37.40 -31.37
CA GLY A 758 9.16 36.01 -31.46
C GLY A 758 10.32 35.00 -31.42
N VAL A 759 11.42 35.27 -32.12
CA VAL A 759 12.62 34.40 -32.07
C VAL A 759 13.21 34.36 -30.65
N ALA A 760 13.32 35.50 -29.98
CA ALA A 760 13.81 35.57 -28.61
C ALA A 760 12.93 34.78 -27.63
N GLU A 761 11.61 34.88 -27.76
CA GLU A 761 10.66 34.15 -26.91
C GLU A 761 10.77 32.63 -27.13
N ILE A 762 10.86 32.16 -28.37
CA ILE A 762 11.06 30.72 -28.67
C ILE A 762 12.39 30.22 -28.10
N ILE A 763 13.45 31.01 -28.16
CA ILE A 763 14.74 30.66 -27.53
C ILE A 763 14.58 30.59 -26.02
N GLY A 764 13.94 31.57 -25.38
CA GLY A 764 13.65 31.52 -23.95
C GLY A 764 12.79 30.32 -23.53
N GLN A 765 11.88 29.86 -24.40
CA GLN A 765 11.09 28.65 -24.14
C GLN A 765 11.90 27.35 -24.31
N LEU A 766 12.82 27.30 -25.29
CA LEU A 766 13.56 26.09 -25.65
C LEU A 766 14.99 26.02 -25.10
N GLN A 767 15.48 27.06 -24.42
CA GLN A 767 16.82 27.09 -23.86
C GLN A 767 17.06 25.94 -22.89
N GLY A 768 18.29 25.42 -22.90
CA GLY A 768 18.65 24.18 -22.21
C GLY A 768 18.45 22.91 -23.05
N LEU A 769 17.76 22.98 -24.20
CA LEU A 769 17.61 21.86 -25.12
C LEU A 769 18.76 21.84 -26.13
N GLU A 770 19.46 20.71 -26.25
CA GLU A 770 20.51 20.53 -27.25
C GLU A 770 20.01 19.75 -28.46
N LEU A 771 19.99 20.39 -29.64
CA LEU A 771 19.54 19.80 -30.90
C LEU A 771 20.64 19.86 -31.97
N PRO A 772 20.61 19.02 -33.01
CA PRO A 772 21.52 19.15 -34.14
C PRO A 772 21.52 20.58 -34.69
N GLY A 773 22.69 21.20 -34.84
CA GLY A 773 22.83 22.60 -35.25
C GLY A 773 21.91 23.05 -36.40
N PRO A 774 21.83 22.31 -37.53
CA PRO A 774 20.94 22.65 -38.64
C PRO A 774 19.45 22.61 -38.30
N ALA A 775 19.02 21.78 -37.35
CA ALA A 775 17.60 21.61 -37.02
C ALA A 775 16.97 22.90 -36.47
N TRP A 776 17.76 23.75 -35.80
CA TRP A 776 17.29 25.03 -35.28
C TRP A 776 16.73 25.94 -36.37
N GLU A 777 17.47 26.15 -37.45
CA GLU A 777 17.08 27.04 -38.55
C GLU A 777 16.32 26.33 -39.68
N GLU A 778 16.41 25.00 -39.79
CA GLU A 778 15.70 24.22 -40.82
C GLU A 778 14.30 23.77 -40.37
N SER A 779 14.05 23.62 -39.06
CA SER A 779 12.79 23.02 -38.57
C SER A 779 12.22 23.68 -37.31
N VAL A 780 13.04 23.95 -36.29
CA VAL A 780 12.56 24.40 -34.97
C VAL A 780 12.03 25.83 -35.02
N LEU A 781 12.84 26.79 -35.47
CA LEU A 781 12.44 28.19 -35.56
C LEU A 781 11.41 28.43 -36.68
N PRO A 782 11.57 27.87 -37.91
CA PRO A 782 10.57 28.06 -38.97
C PRO A 782 9.19 27.49 -38.68
N SER A 783 9.08 26.46 -37.83
CA SER A 783 7.78 25.91 -37.42
C SER A 783 7.06 26.76 -36.38
N ARG A 784 7.78 27.61 -35.64
CA ARG A 784 7.27 28.40 -34.51
C ARG A 784 7.20 29.90 -34.77
N VAL A 785 8.01 30.39 -35.70
CA VAL A 785 8.05 31.80 -36.12
C VAL A 785 7.60 31.89 -37.57
N ARG A 786 6.49 32.57 -37.80
CA ARG A 786 5.93 32.75 -39.15
C ARG A 786 6.87 33.65 -39.95
N LEU A 787 7.22 33.21 -41.16
CA LEU A 787 8.17 33.90 -42.05
C LEU A 787 9.53 34.15 -41.37
N TYR A 788 10.04 33.16 -40.62
CA TYR A 788 11.36 33.23 -39.97
C TYR A 788 12.46 33.77 -40.90
N ASP A 789 13.11 34.87 -40.48
CA ASP A 789 14.28 35.43 -41.13
C ASP A 789 15.55 35.08 -40.32
N PRO A 790 16.51 34.34 -40.91
CA PRO A 790 17.81 34.05 -40.27
C PRO A 790 18.59 35.29 -39.79
N ALA A 791 18.29 36.48 -40.32
CA ALA A 791 18.88 37.74 -39.87
C ALA A 791 18.45 38.13 -38.44
N ASP A 792 17.26 37.72 -37.98
CA ASP A 792 16.79 38.01 -36.62
C ASP A 792 17.62 37.29 -35.56
N LEU A 793 17.92 36.00 -35.79
CA LEU A 793 18.80 35.22 -34.91
C LEU A 793 20.24 35.75 -34.91
N GLU A 794 20.74 36.17 -36.08
CA GLU A 794 22.05 36.81 -36.20
C GLU A 794 22.10 38.12 -35.40
N TYR A 795 21.05 38.94 -35.48
CA TYR A 795 20.97 40.18 -34.72
C TYR A 795 20.96 39.91 -33.21
N LEU A 796 20.16 38.96 -32.73
CA LEU A 796 20.04 38.62 -31.31
C LEU A 796 21.34 38.07 -30.71
N THR A 797 22.13 37.37 -31.51
CA THR A 797 23.45 36.88 -31.07
C THR A 797 24.49 37.99 -31.07
N LEU A 798 24.54 38.82 -32.12
CA LEU A 798 25.46 39.96 -32.20
C LEU A 798 25.17 41.06 -31.17
N SER A 799 23.90 41.25 -30.78
CA SER A 799 23.51 42.17 -29.71
C SER A 799 23.89 41.66 -28.32
N GLY A 800 24.25 40.37 -28.21
CA GLY A 800 24.57 39.71 -26.95
C GLY A 800 23.35 39.25 -26.15
N ALA A 801 22.13 39.39 -26.67
CA ALA A 801 20.91 38.91 -25.99
C ALA A 801 20.86 37.38 -25.94
N VAL A 802 21.28 36.73 -27.04
CA VAL A 802 21.31 35.27 -27.18
C VAL A 802 22.76 34.80 -27.28
N THR A 803 23.04 33.64 -26.69
CA THR A 803 24.30 32.91 -26.87
C THR A 803 24.02 31.50 -27.39
N TRP A 804 25.01 30.87 -28.03
CA TRP A 804 24.85 29.54 -28.61
C TRP A 804 26.09 28.68 -28.40
N GLY A 805 25.90 27.42 -28.06
CA GLY A 805 27.00 26.51 -27.79
C GLY A 805 26.50 25.17 -27.28
N ARG A 806 27.42 24.34 -26.81
CA ARG A 806 27.07 23.08 -26.16
C ARG A 806 27.06 23.30 -24.64
N LEU A 807 25.94 22.99 -24.00
CA LEU A 807 25.73 23.19 -22.58
C LEU A 807 26.26 22.01 -21.77
N THR A 808 26.17 20.79 -22.30
CA THR A 808 26.70 19.57 -21.67
C THR A 808 28.16 19.35 -22.05
N SER A 809 29.05 19.27 -21.05
CA SER A 809 30.38 18.70 -21.22
C SER A 809 30.21 17.19 -21.18
N ASN A 810 30.72 16.46 -22.17
CA ASN A 810 30.81 15.00 -22.09
C ASN A 810 31.68 14.63 -20.86
N GLY A 811 31.05 14.35 -19.72
CA GLY A 811 31.53 13.27 -18.87
C GLY A 811 31.13 12.00 -19.62
N PHE A 812 32.07 11.38 -20.33
CA PHE A 812 31.84 10.02 -20.76
C PHE A 812 31.81 9.19 -19.48
N ASP A 813 30.64 8.66 -19.11
CA ASP A 813 30.53 7.60 -18.12
C ASP A 813 31.59 6.53 -18.40
N GLU A 814 32.26 6.04 -17.37
CA GLU A 814 33.36 5.07 -17.50
C GLU A 814 32.93 3.81 -18.29
N GLU A 815 31.64 3.46 -18.28
CA GLU A 815 31.08 2.34 -19.06
C GLU A 815 31.00 2.61 -20.58
N ASP A 816 30.88 3.88 -21.02
CA ASP A 816 30.83 4.24 -22.44
C ASP A 816 32.23 4.46 -23.05
N GLN A 817 33.25 4.68 -22.20
CA GLN A 817 34.65 4.84 -22.64
C GLN A 817 35.21 3.55 -23.27
N GLU A 818 34.85 2.37 -22.76
CA GLU A 818 35.30 1.09 -23.34
C GLU A 818 34.65 0.78 -24.69
N ARG A 819 33.41 1.25 -24.92
CA ARG A 819 32.69 1.04 -26.20
C ARG A 819 33.11 2.02 -27.29
N THR A 820 33.50 3.25 -26.94
CA THR A 820 33.80 4.31 -27.92
C THR A 820 35.28 4.54 -28.24
N ALA A 821 36.21 3.88 -27.54
CA ALA A 821 37.65 3.94 -27.83
C ALA A 821 38.02 3.56 -29.29
N LYS A 822 37.14 2.88 -30.03
CA LYS A 822 37.37 2.49 -31.44
C LYS A 822 36.87 3.47 -32.51
N ARG A 823 36.18 4.57 -32.16
CA ARG A 823 35.75 5.58 -33.15
C ARG A 823 35.80 6.99 -32.57
N ARG A 824 36.95 7.66 -32.71
CA ARG A 824 37.03 9.13 -32.70
C ARG A 824 36.19 9.67 -33.87
N GLN A 825 34.88 9.85 -33.68
CA GLN A 825 34.06 10.59 -34.64
C GLN A 825 34.50 12.05 -34.59
N LEU A 826 35.06 12.55 -35.70
CA LEU A 826 35.19 13.98 -35.88
C LEU A 826 33.81 14.63 -35.75
N PRO A 827 33.69 15.78 -35.07
CA PRO A 827 32.43 16.46 -34.90
C PRO A 827 31.81 16.79 -36.27
N GLY A 828 30.59 16.30 -36.50
CA GLY A 828 29.88 16.41 -37.78
C GLY A 828 28.72 17.41 -37.74
N ARG A 829 27.98 17.50 -38.84
CA ARG A 829 26.77 18.35 -38.99
C ARG A 829 25.69 18.13 -37.92
N ASN A 830 25.68 16.96 -37.29
CA ASN A 830 24.70 16.58 -36.27
C ASN A 830 25.17 16.85 -34.84
N SER A 831 26.22 17.66 -34.67
CA SER A 831 26.70 18.03 -33.34
C SER A 831 25.59 18.78 -32.57
N PRO A 832 25.29 18.37 -31.33
CA PRO A 832 24.22 18.94 -30.53
C PRO A 832 24.62 20.34 -30.04
N LEU A 833 23.75 21.33 -30.29
CA LEU A 833 23.92 22.73 -29.95
C LEU A 833 22.63 23.26 -29.32
N ALA A 834 22.78 24.16 -28.36
CA ALA A 834 21.69 24.89 -27.73
C ALA A 834 21.85 26.40 -27.96
N PHE A 835 20.72 27.09 -27.97
CA PHE A 835 20.64 28.54 -27.83
C PHE A 835 20.06 28.85 -26.45
N ALA A 836 20.57 29.90 -25.81
CA ALA A 836 20.08 30.36 -24.52
C ALA A 836 20.11 31.89 -24.45
N LEU A 837 19.24 32.46 -23.62
CA LEU A 837 19.35 33.85 -23.24
C LEU A 837 20.61 34.04 -22.39
N ARG A 838 21.35 35.12 -22.64
CA ARG A 838 22.63 35.34 -21.95
C ARG A 838 22.46 35.50 -20.44
N GLU A 839 21.34 36.07 -20.00
CA GLU A 839 20.99 36.24 -18.59
C GLU A 839 20.73 34.92 -17.86
N ASP A 840 20.16 33.92 -18.55
CA ASP A 840 19.81 32.61 -17.98
C ASP A 840 20.96 31.59 -18.06
N LEU A 841 22.07 31.98 -18.69
CA LEU A 841 23.22 31.11 -18.90
C LEU A 841 23.79 30.47 -17.61
N PRO A 842 23.84 31.16 -16.45
CA PRO A 842 24.33 30.56 -15.20
C PRO A 842 23.52 29.34 -14.73
N ALA A 843 22.22 29.24 -15.07
CA ALA A 843 21.41 28.08 -14.68
C ALA A 843 21.80 26.79 -15.44
N PHE A 844 22.26 26.94 -16.68
CA PHE A 844 22.55 25.80 -17.56
C PHE A 844 24.01 25.36 -17.51
N LEU A 845 24.91 26.19 -17.00
CA LEU A 845 26.33 25.87 -16.92
C LEU A 845 26.78 25.45 -15.55
N ASP A 846 27.65 24.45 -15.53
CA ASP A 846 28.34 24.04 -14.32
C ASP A 846 29.50 24.99 -14.05
N GLY A 847 29.44 25.71 -12.92
CA GLY A 847 30.46 26.67 -12.50
C GLY A 847 31.81 26.05 -12.15
N THR A 848 31.89 24.71 -12.05
CA THR A 848 33.09 23.98 -11.61
C THR A 848 33.99 23.49 -12.75
N ARG A 849 33.74 23.88 -14.01
CA ARG A 849 34.54 23.42 -15.16
C ARG A 849 35.96 23.99 -15.16
N GLU A 850 36.92 23.19 -14.72
CA GLU A 850 38.34 23.46 -14.96
C GLU A 850 38.67 23.34 -16.45
N LEU A 851 39.23 24.40 -17.03
CA LEU A 851 39.61 24.45 -18.45
C LEU A 851 40.55 23.30 -18.82
N ASP A 852 41.54 23.00 -17.98
CA ASP A 852 42.52 21.93 -18.22
C ASP A 852 41.87 20.54 -18.18
N GLY A 853 40.81 20.35 -17.38
CA GLY A 853 39.99 19.14 -17.39
C GLY A 853 39.20 19.00 -18.68
N ALA A 854 38.58 20.08 -19.16
CA ALA A 854 37.79 20.10 -20.39
C ALA A 854 38.62 19.91 -21.68
N LEU A 855 39.93 20.21 -21.63
CA LEU A 855 40.84 20.02 -22.75
C LEU A 855 41.46 18.61 -22.81
N ARG A 856 41.24 17.74 -21.80
CA ARG A 856 41.78 16.38 -21.78
C ARG A 856 41.21 15.57 -22.95
N GLY A 857 42.10 15.04 -23.80
CA GLY A 857 41.74 14.20 -24.94
C GLY A 857 41.50 14.93 -26.26
N LEU A 858 41.56 16.27 -26.26
CA LEU A 858 41.46 17.11 -27.46
C LEU A 858 42.78 17.21 -28.24
N SER A 859 42.69 17.67 -29.49
CA SER A 859 43.88 17.91 -30.32
C SER A 859 44.80 19.01 -29.73
N PRO A 860 46.12 18.96 -30.00
CA PRO A 860 47.04 20.02 -29.60
C PRO A 860 46.65 21.40 -30.16
N ALA A 861 46.04 21.42 -31.36
CA ALA A 861 45.53 22.65 -31.98
C ALA A 861 44.38 23.26 -31.16
N ALA A 862 43.43 22.44 -30.70
CA ALA A 862 42.35 22.87 -29.82
C ALA A 862 42.87 23.41 -28.48
N GLY A 863 43.86 22.74 -27.88
CA GLY A 863 44.49 23.21 -26.64
C GLY A 863 45.15 24.59 -26.78
N GLU A 864 45.94 24.80 -27.84
CA GLU A 864 46.58 26.10 -28.12
C GLU A 864 45.56 27.23 -28.34
N VAL A 865 44.49 26.95 -29.09
CA VAL A 865 43.41 27.93 -29.35
C VAL A 865 42.67 28.28 -28.05
N ALA A 866 42.32 27.29 -27.23
CA ALA A 866 41.63 27.52 -25.96
C ALA A 866 42.49 28.32 -24.97
N HIS A 867 43.79 28.01 -24.88
CA HIS A 867 44.71 28.74 -24.01
C HIS A 867 44.90 30.20 -24.48
N PHE A 868 44.99 30.42 -25.80
CA PHE A 868 45.02 31.77 -26.38
C PHE A 868 43.76 32.58 -26.01
N LEU A 869 42.57 31.99 -26.18
CA LEU A 869 41.30 32.63 -25.80
C LEU A 869 41.21 32.88 -24.29
N GLY A 870 41.81 32.01 -23.47
CA GLY A 870 41.91 32.20 -22.03
C GLY A 870 42.78 33.38 -21.62
N GLN A 871 43.89 33.63 -22.33
CA GLN A 871 44.80 34.73 -22.04
C GLN A 871 44.37 36.08 -22.63
N ARG A 872 43.84 36.07 -23.86
CA ARG A 872 43.55 37.28 -24.65
C ARG A 872 42.07 37.68 -24.65
N GLY A 873 41.18 36.79 -24.20
CA GLY A 873 39.74 36.99 -24.25
C GLY A 873 39.16 36.84 -25.67
N ALA A 874 37.95 37.36 -25.86
CA ALA A 874 37.20 37.21 -27.09
C ALA A 874 37.97 37.76 -28.31
N SER A 875 38.30 36.91 -29.27
CA SER A 875 39.23 37.22 -30.37
C SER A 875 38.66 36.83 -31.74
N PHE A 876 38.99 37.58 -32.79
CA PHE A 876 38.59 37.21 -34.16
C PHE A 876 39.42 36.04 -34.69
N LEU A 877 38.87 35.28 -35.65
CA LEU A 877 39.58 34.16 -36.27
C LEU A 877 40.96 34.57 -36.82
N THR A 878 41.08 35.76 -37.40
CA THR A 878 42.34 36.27 -37.93
C THR A 878 43.40 36.48 -36.86
N ASP A 879 42.99 36.83 -35.63
CA ASP A 879 43.90 37.06 -34.52
C ASP A 879 44.37 35.74 -33.93
N ILE A 880 43.47 34.75 -33.84
CA ILE A 880 43.79 33.37 -33.42
C ILE A 880 44.77 32.73 -34.41
N VAL A 881 44.54 32.87 -35.72
CA VAL A 881 45.44 32.36 -36.77
C VAL A 881 46.82 33.01 -36.68
N LYS A 882 46.89 34.34 -36.51
CA LYS A 882 48.16 35.06 -36.38
C LYS A 882 48.94 34.65 -35.12
N ALA A 883 48.24 34.45 -34.00
CA ALA A 883 48.86 34.12 -32.73
C ALA A 883 49.34 32.66 -32.66
N THR A 884 48.54 31.72 -33.14
CA THR A 884 48.87 30.28 -33.14
C THR A 884 49.81 29.88 -34.28
N ARG A 885 49.97 30.73 -35.31
CA ARG A 885 50.75 30.46 -36.54
C ARG A 885 50.31 29.19 -37.29
N ARG A 886 49.08 28.74 -37.08
CA ARG A 886 48.46 27.60 -37.76
C ARG A 886 47.75 28.01 -39.04
N MET A 887 47.44 27.04 -39.90
CA MET A 887 46.64 27.31 -41.10
C MET A 887 45.19 27.67 -40.71
N PRO A 888 44.51 28.57 -41.46
CA PRO A 888 43.12 28.92 -41.17
C PRO A 888 42.17 27.72 -41.04
N SER A 889 42.37 26.67 -41.85
CA SER A 889 41.59 25.44 -41.79
C SER A 889 41.83 24.65 -40.50
N GLU A 890 43.06 24.62 -39.99
CA GLU A 890 43.38 23.92 -38.73
C GLU A 890 42.77 24.66 -37.53
N VAL A 891 42.72 26.00 -37.58
CA VAL A 891 42.07 26.81 -36.54
C VAL A 891 40.54 26.66 -36.60
N GLU A 892 39.95 26.58 -37.80
CA GLU A 892 38.51 26.30 -37.97
C GLU A 892 38.14 24.90 -37.42
N GLU A 893 38.96 23.88 -37.70
CA GLU A 893 38.79 22.52 -37.16
C GLU A 893 38.95 22.50 -35.63
N ALA A 894 39.95 23.20 -35.09
CA ALA A 894 40.17 23.32 -33.65
C ALA A 894 39.01 24.03 -32.93
N LEU A 895 38.49 25.13 -33.50
CA LEU A 895 37.32 25.82 -32.96
C LEU A 895 36.08 24.93 -32.99
N TRP A 896 35.89 24.15 -34.06
CA TRP A 896 34.77 23.22 -34.16
C TRP A 896 34.87 22.06 -33.15
N GLU A 897 36.07 21.55 -32.92
CA GLU A 897 36.36 20.58 -31.87
C GLU A 897 36.02 21.14 -30.47
N LEU A 898 36.44 22.37 -30.18
CA LEU A 898 36.16 23.07 -28.91
C LEU A 898 34.66 23.37 -28.71
N VAL A 899 33.95 23.80 -29.75
CA VAL A 899 32.48 23.98 -29.72
C VAL A 899 31.79 22.66 -29.39
N SER A 900 32.23 21.57 -30.02
CA SER A 900 31.63 20.25 -29.84
C SER A 900 31.83 19.67 -28.44
N HIS A 901 32.80 20.18 -27.69
CA HIS A 901 33.06 19.83 -26.29
C HIS A 901 32.54 20.87 -25.30
N GLY A 902 31.83 21.91 -25.78
CA GLY A 902 31.23 22.93 -24.92
C GLY A 902 32.24 23.88 -24.26
N VAL A 903 33.38 24.12 -24.92
CA VAL A 903 34.48 24.94 -24.39
C VAL A 903 34.44 26.38 -24.93
N VAL A 904 33.96 26.58 -26.17
CA VAL A 904 34.01 27.87 -26.88
C VAL A 904 32.65 28.25 -27.46
N SER A 905 32.35 29.57 -27.44
CA SER A 905 31.25 30.26 -28.13
C SER A 905 31.75 31.15 -29.27
N GLY A 906 30.84 31.59 -30.16
CA GLY A 906 31.01 32.76 -31.01
C GLY A 906 29.93 33.84 -30.79
N ASP A 907 30.30 35.12 -30.97
CA ASP A 907 29.38 36.28 -30.87
C ASP A 907 28.27 36.30 -31.95
N GLY A 908 28.36 35.47 -33.01
CA GLY A 908 27.39 35.45 -34.11
C GLY A 908 27.18 34.06 -34.70
N VAL A 909 26.07 33.87 -35.40
CA VAL A 909 25.66 32.59 -36.01
C VAL A 909 26.24 32.42 -37.41
N ALA A 910 26.71 33.50 -38.06
CA ALA A 910 27.35 33.44 -39.37
C ALA A 910 28.58 32.52 -39.39
N GLY A 911 29.42 32.60 -38.34
CA GLY A 911 30.57 31.70 -38.16
C GLY A 911 30.14 30.24 -37.96
N LEU A 912 29.08 30.01 -37.17
CA LEU A 912 28.51 28.68 -36.95
C LEU A 912 27.97 28.07 -38.26
N ARG A 913 27.22 28.84 -39.07
CA ARG A 913 26.68 28.37 -40.36
C ARG A 913 27.81 27.92 -41.30
N GLN A 914 28.93 28.64 -41.32
CA GLN A 914 30.10 28.28 -42.12
C GLN A 914 30.71 26.94 -41.68
N LEU A 915 30.86 26.73 -40.36
CA LEU A 915 31.37 25.48 -39.79
C LEU A 915 30.42 24.30 -40.06
N LEU A 916 29.11 24.50 -39.88
CA LEU A 916 28.09 23.48 -40.12
C LEU A 916 27.96 23.09 -41.60
N HIS A 917 28.21 23.99 -42.56
CA HIS A 917 27.97 23.73 -43.98
C HIS A 917 29.23 23.35 -44.77
N GLY A 918 30.39 23.28 -44.10
CA GLY A 918 31.63 22.71 -44.61
C GLY A 918 31.97 23.12 -46.04
N GLY A 919 32.10 24.42 -46.33
CA GLY A 919 32.68 25.01 -47.56
C GLY A 919 32.14 24.62 -48.96
N ALA A 920 31.41 23.52 -49.14
CA ALA A 920 31.17 22.87 -50.42
C ALA A 920 29.92 23.39 -51.14
N ARG A 921 28.86 23.75 -50.40
CA ARG A 921 27.62 24.31 -50.99
C ARG A 921 27.79 25.76 -51.45
N GLN A 922 28.57 26.55 -50.72
CA GLN A 922 28.83 27.96 -51.06
C GLN A 922 29.76 28.11 -52.26
N ARG A 923 30.73 27.19 -52.42
CA ARG A 923 31.57 27.05 -53.62
C ARG A 923 30.75 26.80 -54.90
N ARG A 924 29.71 25.95 -54.85
CA ARG A 924 28.82 25.69 -56.01
C ARG A 924 27.95 26.90 -56.38
N ARG A 925 27.46 27.66 -55.40
CA ARG A 925 26.62 28.86 -55.63
C ARG A 925 27.46 30.04 -56.15
N GLN A 926 28.68 30.22 -55.62
CA GLN A 926 29.64 31.22 -56.12
C GLN A 926 30.21 30.85 -57.51
N GLN A 927 30.44 29.56 -57.81
CA GLN A 927 30.84 29.12 -59.16
C GLN A 927 29.74 29.36 -60.21
N ARG A 928 28.46 29.24 -59.85
CA ARG A 928 27.32 29.56 -60.73
C ARG A 928 27.20 31.07 -60.98
N MET A 929 27.37 31.91 -59.96
CA MET A 929 27.37 33.37 -60.14
C MET A 929 28.62 33.90 -60.88
N ARG A 930 29.79 33.26 -60.71
CA ARG A 930 31.01 33.59 -61.47
C ARG A 930 30.88 33.44 -62.99
N ARG A 931 29.92 32.63 -63.47
CA ARG A 931 29.65 32.43 -64.90
C ARG A 931 28.67 33.45 -65.50
N LEU A 932 28.00 34.28 -64.69
CA LEU A 932 26.91 35.15 -65.17
C LEU A 932 27.22 36.66 -65.12
N THR A 933 28.14 37.15 -64.28
CA THR A 933 28.26 38.61 -64.07
C THR A 933 29.65 39.22 -64.22
N GLY A 934 30.73 38.46 -64.45
CA GLY A 934 32.06 39.05 -64.77
C GLY A 934 32.70 39.96 -63.71
N VAL A 935 32.06 40.21 -62.57
CA VAL A 935 32.57 41.08 -61.50
C VAL A 935 33.53 40.27 -60.60
N ARG A 936 34.77 40.76 -60.47
CA ARG A 936 35.69 40.33 -59.41
C ARG A 936 35.17 40.81 -58.06
N ALA A 937 34.41 39.97 -57.36
CA ALA A 937 34.13 40.20 -55.95
C ALA A 937 35.44 40.10 -55.14
N HIS A 938 36.06 41.24 -54.85
CA HIS A 938 37.05 41.36 -53.78
C HIS A 938 36.28 41.29 -52.47
N GLY A 939 36.39 40.14 -51.80
CA GLY A 939 35.75 39.91 -50.50
C GLY A 939 35.66 38.42 -50.21
N ARG A 940 36.76 37.83 -49.73
CA ARG A 940 36.59 36.70 -48.81
C ARG A 940 35.79 37.28 -47.64
N SER A 941 34.51 36.95 -47.55
CA SER A 941 33.71 37.23 -46.35
C SER A 941 34.40 36.50 -45.20
N LEU A 942 35.22 37.22 -44.44
CA LEU A 942 35.77 36.74 -43.19
C LEU A 942 34.58 36.44 -42.25
N PRO A 943 34.66 35.41 -41.39
CA PRO A 943 33.60 35.13 -40.46
C PRO A 943 33.44 36.33 -39.52
N VAL A 944 32.25 36.92 -39.53
CA VAL A 944 31.88 38.06 -38.68
C VAL A 944 31.60 37.50 -37.29
N GLY A 945 32.46 37.85 -36.32
CA GLY A 945 32.27 37.50 -34.91
C GLY A 945 33.59 37.17 -34.19
N ARG A 946 33.62 37.43 -32.88
CA ARG A 946 34.71 37.01 -32.00
C ARG A 946 34.37 35.66 -31.39
N TRP A 947 35.40 34.84 -31.17
CA TRP A 947 35.32 33.57 -30.46
C TRP A 947 35.78 33.77 -29.03
N SER A 948 35.09 33.16 -28.07
CA SER A 948 35.40 33.31 -26.64
C SER A 948 35.19 32.00 -25.89
N LEU A 949 35.86 31.84 -24.75
CA LEU A 949 35.61 30.70 -23.87
C LEU A 949 34.19 30.76 -23.29
N TRP A 950 33.56 29.60 -23.20
CA TRP A 950 32.23 29.42 -22.63
C TRP A 950 32.32 29.53 -21.10
N ARG A 951 32.03 30.72 -20.56
CA ARG A 951 32.09 31.02 -19.11
C ARG A 951 30.72 31.50 -18.61
N PRO A 952 30.24 31.04 -17.44
CA PRO A 952 29.06 31.62 -16.81
C PRO A 952 29.37 33.05 -16.34
N ALA A 953 28.40 33.95 -16.51
CA ALA A 953 28.46 35.30 -15.95
C ALA A 953 27.74 35.30 -14.60
N GLY A 954 28.42 34.84 -13.54
CA GLY A 954 27.88 34.75 -12.17
C GLY A 954 27.83 33.32 -11.62
N GLU A 955 27.91 33.21 -10.30
CA GLU A 955 27.72 31.95 -9.57
C GLU A 955 26.27 31.88 -9.05
N MET A 956 25.61 30.74 -9.28
CA MET A 956 24.31 30.41 -8.69
C MET A 956 24.47 29.26 -7.69
N SER A 957 23.73 29.29 -6.59
CA SER A 957 23.69 28.15 -5.66
C SER A 957 23.00 26.93 -6.30
N GLY A 958 23.25 25.73 -5.76
CA GLY A 958 22.64 24.50 -6.27
C GLY A 958 21.10 24.53 -6.26
N ALA A 959 20.49 25.03 -5.19
CA ALA A 959 19.03 25.12 -5.06
C ALA A 959 18.40 26.12 -6.05
N GLU A 960 19.02 27.29 -6.24
CA GLU A 960 18.55 28.29 -7.21
C GLU A 960 18.65 27.74 -8.65
N ARG A 961 19.68 26.94 -8.93
CA ARG A 961 19.86 26.29 -10.23
C ARG A 961 18.79 25.23 -10.47
N GLU A 962 18.50 24.39 -9.48
CA GLU A 962 17.44 23.38 -9.56
C GLU A 962 16.07 24.03 -9.80
N GLU A 963 15.77 25.11 -9.08
CA GLU A 963 14.53 25.87 -9.27
C GLU A 963 14.45 26.49 -10.68
N ALA A 964 15.54 27.10 -11.16
CA ALA A 964 15.60 27.67 -12.50
C ALA A 964 15.38 26.61 -13.59
N ILE A 965 15.98 25.42 -13.45
CA ILE A 965 15.77 24.30 -14.38
C ILE A 965 14.32 23.81 -14.32
N ALA A 966 13.73 23.68 -13.13
CA ALA A 966 12.33 23.29 -12.97
C ALA A 966 11.38 24.29 -13.66
N ARG A 967 11.60 25.59 -13.45
CA ARG A 967 10.85 26.67 -14.13
C ARG A 967 11.04 26.62 -15.65
N GLN A 968 12.25 26.33 -16.13
CA GLN A 968 12.51 26.19 -17.57
C GLN A 968 11.76 25.01 -18.17
N LEU A 969 11.72 23.86 -17.49
CA LEU A 969 11.01 22.67 -17.95
C LEU A 969 9.49 22.91 -18.02
N LEU A 970 8.93 23.61 -17.03
CA LEU A 970 7.54 24.06 -17.05
C LEU A 970 7.28 25.05 -18.19
N ARG A 971 8.17 26.02 -18.41
CA ARG A 971 8.05 26.96 -19.54
C ARG A 971 8.10 26.21 -20.88
N ARG A 972 8.98 25.22 -21.02
CA ARG A 972 9.16 24.43 -22.23
C ARG A 972 7.93 23.56 -22.51
N TYR A 973 7.51 22.74 -21.56
CA TYR A 973 6.52 21.70 -21.82
C TYR A 973 5.11 22.03 -21.34
N GLY A 974 4.97 22.98 -20.41
CA GLY A 974 3.72 23.28 -19.72
C GLY A 974 3.37 22.23 -18.68
N VAL A 975 3.33 20.96 -19.09
CA VAL A 975 3.10 19.79 -18.24
C VAL A 975 4.34 18.90 -18.25
N VAL A 976 4.84 18.56 -17.07
CA VAL A 976 6.07 17.76 -16.90
C VAL A 976 5.72 16.46 -16.17
N PHE A 977 6.25 15.33 -16.65
CA PHE A 977 6.07 14.02 -16.06
C PHE A 977 7.38 13.21 -16.12
N ARG A 978 7.45 12.12 -15.34
CA ARG A 978 8.70 11.39 -15.10
C ARG A 978 9.40 10.91 -16.37
N ASP A 979 8.67 10.30 -17.30
CA ASP A 979 9.24 9.77 -18.54
C ASP A 979 9.79 10.86 -19.46
N LEU A 980 9.26 12.08 -19.35
CA LEU A 980 9.76 13.25 -20.09
C LEU A 980 11.12 13.70 -19.55
N LEU A 981 11.27 13.73 -18.21
CA LEU A 981 12.52 14.14 -17.55
C LEU A 981 13.66 13.16 -17.80
N ALA A 982 13.37 11.88 -17.94
CA ALA A 982 14.37 10.88 -18.34
C ALA A 982 15.02 11.18 -19.71
N ARG A 983 14.40 12.04 -20.53
CA ARG A 983 14.94 12.48 -21.83
C ARG A 983 15.69 13.80 -21.75
N GLU A 984 15.68 14.49 -20.62
CA GLU A 984 16.31 15.79 -20.40
C GLU A 984 17.69 15.64 -19.77
N ARG A 985 18.73 16.06 -20.51
CA ARG A 985 20.13 15.94 -20.06
C ARG A 985 20.51 16.89 -18.94
N ILE A 986 19.73 17.96 -18.77
CA ILE A 986 19.95 19.00 -17.76
C ILE A 986 19.09 18.80 -16.51
N ALA A 987 18.24 17.77 -16.48
CA ALA A 987 17.36 17.54 -15.34
C ALA A 987 18.20 17.15 -14.10
N PRO A 988 17.95 17.76 -12.93
CA PRO A 988 18.57 17.31 -11.70
C PRO A 988 18.15 15.85 -11.40
N PRO A 989 19.02 15.07 -10.75
CA PRO A 989 18.67 13.71 -10.34
C PRO A 989 17.45 13.76 -9.42
N TRP A 990 16.43 12.96 -9.77
CA TRP A 990 15.22 12.83 -8.98
C TRP A 990 15.57 12.09 -7.68
N ARG A 991 15.34 12.72 -6.52
CA ARG A 991 15.49 12.09 -5.20
C ARG A 991 14.32 11.19 -4.88
#